data_AF-A0A7V8E1Y0-F1
#
_entry.id   AF-A0A7V8E1Y0-F1
#
_cell.length_a   1.000
_cell.length_b   1.000
_cell.length_c   1.000
_cell.angle_alpha   90.00
_cell.angle_beta   90.00
_cell.angle_gamma   90.00
#
_symmetry.space_group_name_H-M   'P 1'
#
loop_
_entity.id
_entity.type
_entity.pdbx_description
1 polymer ?
#
loop_
_entity_poly.entity_id
_entity_poly.type
_entity_poly.pdbx_seq_one_letter_code
_entity_poly.pdbx_strand_id
1 'polypeptide(L)'
;MLSSPMKVALIYPPTCDPTAPYLSVPTLAAWLRKHGIEVLPIDANLESWEWLLQAGRLRSLGARIEKRLAALEAKPALSHVEQMDYAALWAARGDAAAVPPAIAGALATLRDRDRFYDADAYAGAVAVIEAAQRVVSAAYAPLTVDFVSYRTPFSLLSAEEIARDASAERDPFHGYFESLAGRLRAAGVGLVGLSVAFPGQIQPAYSLAHVLRKLLPGVHVTVGGPALTQMLLRLQGERLDKAIGPFSSAVVFEGEVGLLDLVRKLERGEDPCAGDRLIRGKMIEDLGLLPPPDFDGLPLDRYLAPELILPYDPTRGCYWGTCTFCHYGLAEVGTARYRQRPVPTVLDHLTMLSAKHGAKIFYMSQDVFPPKIASDVAQGIIDRRLDVRWGTDMRPETSLDKETCELLVRGGLLSTALGVESAAPRVLKLIDKGIAPDDVARVVRNLSAAGAAVEAMCFSDFPTETYDEAMQTVRFCADLHDSLSLFIVGRFDLTHGSLVAQRPGEFGIKEVWQVEGDELGTGLFFAERRRAKHPKDQSRLDVAIRELSSGWRLRRYPWAGALSTAHTMLWYVCHGPEVFRDLGALPRTGVPGARPRTKPARFDVVRIAESSAAREAEIWERLVHEDRRVGREVYAALADALPRVNPRQGRYRFVSGNDPVPATRPASPRVRPSHSGRRQSHAANATKR
;
A
#
# COMPACT_ATOMS: atom_id res chain seq x y z
N MET A 1 -15.71 43.71 -8.96
CA MET A 1 -14.57 43.05 -9.62
C MET A 1 -14.86 41.56 -9.57
N LEU A 2 -15.08 40.91 -10.72
CA LEU A 2 -15.22 39.45 -10.76
C LEU A 2 -13.85 38.88 -10.39
N SER A 3 -13.73 38.19 -9.25
CA SER A 3 -12.47 37.52 -8.89
C SER A 3 -12.15 36.50 -9.97
N SER A 4 -10.87 36.36 -10.33
CA SER A 4 -10.43 35.27 -11.19
C SER A 4 -10.93 33.93 -10.61
N PRO A 5 -11.40 33.00 -11.44
CA PRO A 5 -11.89 31.70 -10.97
C PRO A 5 -10.80 31.00 -10.16
N MET A 6 -11.20 30.32 -9.07
CA MET A 6 -10.23 29.72 -8.16
C MET A 6 -9.58 28.49 -8.81
N LYS A 7 -8.25 28.48 -8.85
CA LYS A 7 -7.47 27.31 -9.28
C LYS A 7 -7.32 26.30 -8.15
N VAL A 8 -7.68 25.05 -8.43
CA VAL A 8 -7.62 23.93 -7.49
C VAL A 8 -6.46 23.00 -7.87
N ALA A 9 -5.57 22.71 -6.93
CA ALA A 9 -4.61 21.62 -7.08
C ALA A 9 -5.14 20.35 -6.42
N LEU A 10 -5.24 19.25 -7.16
CA LEU A 10 -5.57 17.94 -6.63
C LEU A 10 -4.30 17.09 -6.57
N ILE A 11 -3.92 16.68 -5.37
CA ILE A 11 -2.62 16.04 -5.14
C ILE A 11 -2.82 14.64 -4.60
N TYR A 12 -2.17 13.67 -5.24
CA TYR A 12 -2.01 12.32 -4.72
C TYR A 12 -0.66 12.22 -3.98
N PRO A 13 -0.63 12.23 -2.63
CA PRO A 13 0.61 12.31 -1.87
C PRO A 13 1.36 10.98 -1.80
N PRO A 14 2.67 10.98 -1.53
CA PRO A 14 3.40 9.74 -1.24
C PRO A 14 2.93 9.13 0.09
N THR A 15 3.25 7.87 0.39
CA THR A 15 3.83 6.89 -0.54
C THR A 15 2.76 5.93 -1.06
N CYS A 16 2.80 5.63 -2.36
CA CYS A 16 1.99 4.61 -3.01
C CYS A 16 2.71 4.02 -4.26
N ASP A 17 1.98 3.24 -5.04
CA ASP A 17 2.42 2.66 -6.31
C ASP A 17 2.83 3.73 -7.35
N PRO A 18 4.10 3.76 -7.81
CA PRO A 18 4.55 4.65 -8.88
C PRO A 18 4.58 3.95 -10.26
N THR A 19 3.95 2.79 -10.40
CA THR A 19 3.91 2.01 -11.66
C THR A 19 2.68 2.31 -12.51
N ALA A 20 1.63 2.93 -11.94
CA ALA A 20 0.43 3.37 -12.64
C ALA A 20 -0.24 4.56 -11.94
N PRO A 21 -1.02 5.40 -12.65
CA PRO A 21 -1.80 6.46 -12.04
C PRO A 21 -2.89 5.90 -11.12
N TYR A 22 -3.20 6.63 -10.03
CA TYR A 22 -4.30 6.29 -9.15
C TYR A 22 -5.60 7.03 -9.54
N LEU A 23 -6.75 6.37 -9.37
CA LEU A 23 -8.04 6.82 -9.92
C LEU A 23 -8.63 8.09 -9.28
N SER A 24 -8.36 8.34 -8.00
CA SER A 24 -9.12 9.35 -7.25
C SER A 24 -8.93 10.79 -7.76
N VAL A 25 -7.71 11.19 -8.10
CA VAL A 25 -7.41 12.52 -8.64
C VAL A 25 -8.05 12.73 -10.03
N PRO A 26 -7.89 11.81 -11.00
CA PRO A 26 -8.60 11.88 -12.28
C PRO A 26 -10.12 11.98 -12.17
N THR A 27 -10.75 11.22 -11.27
CA THR A 27 -12.20 11.26 -11.07
C THR A 27 -12.68 12.60 -10.52
N LEU A 28 -11.99 13.12 -9.50
CA LEU A 28 -12.29 14.44 -8.93
C LEU A 28 -12.01 15.57 -9.93
N ALA A 29 -10.92 15.48 -10.70
CA ALA A 29 -10.57 16.45 -11.73
C ALA A 29 -11.65 16.52 -12.82
N ALA A 30 -12.11 15.36 -13.31
CA ALA A 30 -13.18 15.30 -14.30
C ALA A 30 -14.47 15.97 -13.80
N TRP A 31 -14.87 15.68 -12.56
CA TRP A 31 -16.06 16.27 -11.96
C TRP A 31 -15.95 17.79 -11.81
N LEU A 32 -14.83 18.30 -11.28
CA LEU A 32 -14.60 19.73 -11.10
C LEU A 32 -14.52 20.47 -12.44
N ARG A 33 -13.80 19.92 -13.44
CA ARG A 33 -13.69 20.50 -14.79
C ARG A 33 -15.04 20.54 -15.51
N LYS A 34 -15.86 19.49 -15.38
CA LYS A 34 -17.26 19.49 -15.87
C LYS A 34 -18.09 20.65 -15.31
N HIS A 35 -17.75 21.14 -14.12
CA HIS A 35 -18.39 22.29 -13.47
C HIS A 35 -17.62 23.61 -13.65
N GLY A 36 -16.68 23.69 -14.59
CA GLY A 36 -15.97 24.92 -14.93
C GLY A 36 -14.90 25.35 -13.92
N ILE A 37 -14.42 24.43 -13.08
CA ILE A 37 -13.30 24.69 -12.16
C ILE A 37 -11.98 24.36 -12.86
N GLU A 38 -11.00 25.26 -12.76
CA GLU A 38 -9.64 24.99 -13.24
C GLU A 38 -8.91 24.06 -12.25
N VAL A 39 -8.46 22.91 -12.75
CA VAL A 39 -7.82 21.87 -11.93
C VAL A 39 -6.40 21.59 -12.41
N LEU A 40 -5.46 21.63 -11.48
CA LEU A 40 -4.08 21.17 -11.60
C LEU A 40 -3.92 19.81 -10.88
N PRO A 41 -4.00 18.67 -11.59
CA PRO A 41 -3.75 17.37 -10.99
C PRO A 41 -2.23 17.16 -10.82
N ILE A 42 -1.82 16.60 -9.68
CA ILE A 42 -0.42 16.35 -9.34
C ILE A 42 -0.30 14.96 -8.71
N ASP A 43 0.49 14.09 -9.34
CA ASP A 43 0.92 12.84 -8.72
C ASP A 43 2.22 13.08 -7.92
N ALA A 44 2.05 13.60 -6.70
CA ALA A 44 3.17 13.84 -5.81
C ALA A 44 3.83 12.54 -5.33
N ASN A 45 3.13 11.40 -5.38
CA ASN A 45 3.73 10.11 -5.11
C ASN A 45 4.85 9.80 -6.11
N LEU A 46 4.54 9.80 -7.41
CA LEU A 46 5.53 9.55 -8.47
C LEU A 46 6.67 10.59 -8.42
N GLU A 47 6.32 11.88 -8.37
CA GLU A 47 7.31 12.97 -8.40
C GLU A 47 8.28 12.92 -7.21
N SER A 48 7.79 12.57 -6.01
CA SER A 48 8.62 12.51 -4.80
C SER A 48 9.60 11.34 -4.81
N TRP A 49 9.19 10.18 -5.35
CA TRP A 49 10.08 9.04 -5.52
C TRP A 49 11.13 9.30 -6.61
N GLU A 50 10.74 9.89 -7.75
CA GLU A 50 11.72 10.29 -8.76
C GLU A 50 12.71 11.31 -8.23
N TRP A 51 12.26 12.24 -7.39
CA TRP A 51 13.12 13.21 -6.72
C TRP A 51 14.13 12.50 -5.81
N LEU A 52 13.66 11.58 -4.94
CA LEU A 52 14.51 10.84 -3.99
C LEU A 52 15.50 9.89 -4.65
N LEU A 53 15.08 9.21 -5.72
CA LEU A 53 15.86 8.18 -6.41
C LEU A 53 16.93 8.75 -7.36
N GLN A 54 17.15 10.06 -7.34
CA GLN A 54 18.28 10.67 -8.04
C GLN A 54 19.62 10.20 -7.46
N ALA A 55 20.54 9.79 -8.32
CA ALA A 55 21.86 9.29 -7.93
C ALA A 55 22.62 10.26 -6.99
N GLY A 56 22.50 11.58 -7.22
CA GLY A 56 23.08 12.60 -6.36
C GLY A 56 22.53 12.58 -4.93
N ARG A 57 21.20 12.42 -4.78
CA ARG A 57 20.56 12.35 -3.46
C ARG A 57 20.88 11.07 -2.74
N LEU A 58 20.87 9.93 -3.44
CA LEU A 58 21.26 8.64 -2.86
C LEU A 58 22.72 8.66 -2.36
N ARG A 59 23.63 9.37 -3.04
CA ARG A 59 24.98 9.63 -2.52
C ARG A 59 24.96 10.44 -1.22
N SER A 60 24.17 11.51 -1.16
CA SER A 60 24.00 12.32 0.07
C SER A 60 23.40 11.51 1.22
N LEU A 61 22.44 10.62 0.95
CA LEU A 61 21.88 9.71 1.94
C LEU A 61 22.91 8.68 2.42
N GLY A 62 23.73 8.14 1.51
CA GLY A 62 24.87 7.30 1.88
C GLY A 62 25.87 8.03 2.78
N ALA A 63 26.20 9.29 2.47
CA ALA A 63 27.06 10.11 3.32
C ALA A 63 26.43 10.38 4.71
N ARG A 64 25.11 10.60 4.76
CA ARG A 64 24.36 10.73 6.02
C ARG A 64 24.43 9.44 6.86
N ILE A 65 24.31 8.27 6.24
CA ILE A 65 24.46 6.97 6.92
C ILE A 65 25.84 6.85 7.56
N GLU A 66 26.91 7.11 6.78
CA GLU A 66 28.29 7.02 7.29
C GLU A 66 28.57 8.04 8.39
N LYS A 67 28.04 9.27 8.29
CA LYS A 67 28.14 10.29 9.35
C LYS A 67 27.48 9.84 10.65
N ARG A 68 26.27 9.28 10.58
CA ARG A 68 25.55 8.74 11.76
C ARG A 68 26.29 7.57 12.38
N LEU A 69 26.80 6.64 11.56
CA LEU A 69 27.61 5.53 12.04
C LEU A 69 28.86 6.02 12.77
N ALA A 70 29.61 6.96 12.20
CA ALA A 70 30.82 7.50 12.83
C ALA A 70 30.53 8.09 14.22
N ALA A 71 29.38 8.76 14.40
CA ALA A 71 28.95 9.28 15.69
C ALA A 71 28.64 8.16 16.71
N LEU A 72 28.03 7.05 16.27
CA LEU A 72 27.78 5.88 17.14
C LEU A 72 29.07 5.14 17.49
N GLU A 73 29.97 4.94 16.53
CA GLU A 73 31.28 4.30 16.71
C GLU A 73 32.18 5.06 17.71
N ALA A 74 31.99 6.38 17.86
CA ALA A 74 32.71 7.19 18.83
C ALA A 74 32.27 6.95 20.29
N LYS A 75 31.05 6.44 20.52
CA LYS A 75 30.47 6.30 21.87
C LYS A 75 31.16 5.21 22.70
N PRO A 76 31.22 5.39 24.04
CA PRO A 76 31.78 4.38 24.93
C PRO A 76 30.88 3.14 25.06
N ALA A 77 29.56 3.29 24.90
CA ALA A 77 28.56 2.21 24.88
C ALA A 77 27.30 2.70 24.15
N LEU A 78 26.50 1.78 23.61
CA LEU A 78 25.24 2.08 22.90
C LEU A 78 24.00 1.77 23.75
N SER A 79 23.06 2.71 23.86
CA SER A 79 21.69 2.46 24.38
C SER A 79 20.89 1.54 23.45
N HIS A 80 19.71 1.08 23.86
CA HIS A 80 18.87 0.20 23.02
C HIS A 80 18.44 0.89 21.71
N VAL A 81 17.98 2.14 21.77
CA VAL A 81 17.62 2.91 20.57
C VAL A 81 18.83 3.11 19.65
N GLU A 82 20.00 3.38 20.22
CA GLU A 82 21.26 3.50 19.46
C GLU A 82 21.69 2.18 18.82
N GLN A 83 21.40 1.04 19.47
CA GLN A 83 21.65 -0.29 18.92
C GLN A 83 20.78 -0.56 17.69
N MET A 84 19.50 -0.18 17.72
CA MET A 84 18.61 -0.29 16.55
C MET A 84 19.08 0.57 15.38
N ASP A 85 19.41 1.84 15.66
CA ASP A 85 19.99 2.75 14.66
C ASP A 85 21.27 2.16 14.06
N TYR A 86 22.16 1.65 14.91
CA TYR A 86 23.41 1.04 14.49
C TYR A 86 23.18 -0.17 13.56
N ALA A 87 22.24 -1.04 13.91
CA ALA A 87 21.87 -2.20 13.10
C ALA A 87 21.32 -1.77 11.72
N ALA A 88 20.38 -0.84 11.70
CA ALA A 88 19.75 -0.35 10.47
C ALA A 88 20.76 0.32 9.53
N LEU A 89 21.65 1.15 10.08
CA LEU A 89 22.69 1.84 9.33
C LEU A 89 23.73 0.85 8.76
N TRP A 90 24.18 -0.13 9.55
CA TRP A 90 25.12 -1.17 9.09
C TRP A 90 24.53 -2.04 7.98
N ALA A 91 23.25 -2.42 8.13
CA ALA A 91 22.49 -3.16 7.14
C ALA A 91 22.46 -2.47 5.76
N ALA A 92 22.32 -1.15 5.73
CA ALA A 92 22.16 -0.40 4.48
C ALA A 92 23.48 -0.02 3.80
N ARG A 93 24.66 -0.23 4.41
CA ARG A 93 25.94 0.20 3.83
C ARG A 93 26.25 -0.44 2.48
N GLY A 94 25.89 -1.71 2.31
CA GLY A 94 26.06 -2.42 1.04
C GLY A 94 25.21 -1.81 -0.06
N ASP A 95 23.96 -1.50 0.26
CA ASP A 95 23.00 -0.85 -0.65
C ASP A 95 23.45 0.58 -0.99
N ALA A 96 23.83 1.39 0.01
CA ALA A 96 24.28 2.77 -0.17
C ALA A 96 25.51 2.89 -1.09
N ALA A 97 26.35 1.86 -1.14
CA ALA A 97 27.50 1.80 -2.02
C ALA A 97 27.14 1.37 -3.45
N ALA A 98 26.14 0.50 -3.63
CA ALA A 98 25.84 -0.14 -4.91
C ALA A 98 24.77 0.61 -5.73
N VAL A 99 23.82 1.25 -5.06
CA VAL A 99 22.63 1.83 -5.71
C VAL A 99 22.93 3.09 -6.53
N PRO A 100 23.71 4.09 -6.06
CA PRO A 100 23.86 5.36 -6.79
C PRO A 100 24.32 5.24 -8.26
N PRO A 101 25.27 4.35 -8.63
CA PRO A 101 25.63 4.16 -10.04
C PRO A 101 24.61 3.34 -10.84
N ALA A 102 23.74 2.55 -10.19
CA ALA A 102 22.81 1.63 -10.84
C ALA A 102 21.38 2.20 -11.03
N ILE A 103 20.98 3.18 -10.20
CA ILE A 103 19.57 3.61 -10.11
C ILE A 103 19.01 4.16 -11.43
N ALA A 104 19.79 4.92 -12.19
CA ALA A 104 19.34 5.48 -13.46
C ALA A 104 19.04 4.38 -14.50
N GLY A 105 19.91 3.36 -14.55
CA GLY A 105 19.71 2.20 -15.41
C GLY A 105 18.50 1.37 -15.00
N ALA A 106 18.27 1.19 -13.70
CA ALA A 106 17.11 0.48 -13.16
C ALA A 106 15.78 1.17 -13.52
N LEU A 107 15.68 2.49 -13.30
CA LEU A 107 14.50 3.27 -13.69
C LEU A 107 14.26 3.22 -15.21
N ALA A 108 15.34 3.31 -16.00
CA ALA A 108 15.26 3.20 -17.45
C ALA A 108 14.83 1.79 -17.92
N THR A 109 15.25 0.72 -17.22
CA THR A 109 14.82 -0.65 -17.53
C THR A 109 13.33 -0.81 -17.32
N LEU A 110 12.76 -0.22 -16.27
CA LEU A 110 11.33 -0.34 -16.00
C LEU A 110 10.43 0.39 -16.99
N ARG A 111 10.98 1.31 -17.80
CA ARG A 111 10.26 2.07 -18.84
C ARG A 111 10.55 1.58 -20.26
N ASP A 112 11.38 0.56 -20.39
CA ASP A 112 11.87 0.06 -21.66
C ASP A 112 11.24 -1.30 -21.91
N ARG A 113 10.49 -1.42 -23.01
CA ARG A 113 9.70 -2.62 -23.29
C ARG A 113 10.55 -3.89 -23.28
N ASP A 114 11.67 -3.88 -23.99
CA ASP A 114 12.50 -5.08 -24.16
C ASP A 114 13.15 -5.51 -22.85
N ARG A 115 13.72 -4.56 -22.10
CA ARG A 115 14.37 -4.84 -20.80
C ARG A 115 13.37 -5.08 -19.67
N PHE A 116 12.15 -4.54 -19.75
CA PHE A 116 11.11 -4.78 -18.75
C PHE A 116 10.62 -6.22 -18.76
N TYR A 117 10.52 -6.83 -19.95
CA TYR A 117 10.06 -8.21 -20.10
C TYR A 117 11.16 -9.26 -20.00
N ASP A 118 12.43 -8.85 -19.98
CA ASP A 118 13.56 -9.72 -19.63
C ASP A 118 13.62 -9.96 -18.11
N ALA A 119 13.53 -11.22 -17.69
CA ALA A 119 13.41 -11.60 -16.28
C ALA A 119 14.60 -11.16 -15.43
N ASP A 120 15.82 -11.23 -15.95
CA ASP A 120 17.03 -10.87 -15.22
C ASP A 120 17.20 -9.36 -15.12
N ALA A 121 16.98 -8.62 -16.22
CA ALA A 121 17.00 -7.16 -16.25
C ALA A 121 15.93 -6.58 -15.32
N TYR A 122 14.70 -7.09 -15.39
CA TYR A 122 13.61 -6.70 -14.48
C TYR A 122 13.97 -6.98 -13.02
N ALA A 123 14.43 -8.20 -12.71
CA ALA A 123 14.81 -8.56 -11.36
C ALA A 123 15.94 -7.68 -10.81
N GLY A 124 16.94 -7.36 -11.62
CA GLY A 124 18.03 -6.45 -11.28
C GLY A 124 17.54 -5.02 -11.03
N ALA A 125 16.63 -4.51 -11.87
CA ALA A 125 16.06 -3.18 -11.69
C ALA A 125 15.24 -3.06 -10.39
N VAL A 126 14.38 -4.05 -10.12
CA VAL A 126 13.61 -4.13 -8.86
C VAL A 126 14.55 -4.20 -7.66
N ALA A 127 15.60 -5.02 -7.71
CA ALA A 127 16.56 -5.15 -6.61
C ALA A 127 17.28 -3.81 -6.30
N VAL A 128 17.60 -3.01 -7.33
CA VAL A 128 18.20 -1.68 -7.17
C VAL A 128 17.23 -0.71 -6.49
N ILE A 129 15.95 -0.70 -6.88
CA ILE A 129 14.96 0.23 -6.33
C ILE A 129 14.61 -0.15 -4.88
N GLU A 130 14.41 -1.43 -4.58
CA GLU A 130 14.21 -1.88 -3.20
C GLU A 130 15.44 -1.59 -2.32
N ALA A 131 16.66 -1.71 -2.86
CA ALA A 131 17.87 -1.29 -2.17
C ALA A 131 17.91 0.22 -1.92
N ALA A 132 17.45 1.03 -2.88
CA ALA A 132 17.33 2.47 -2.70
C ALA A 132 16.34 2.83 -1.57
N GLN A 133 15.19 2.17 -1.49
CA GLN A 133 14.21 2.36 -0.40
C GLN A 133 14.82 2.01 0.97
N ARG A 134 15.64 0.94 1.06
CA ARG A 134 16.37 0.60 2.29
C ARG A 134 17.41 1.65 2.67
N VAL A 135 18.08 2.27 1.69
CA VAL A 135 19.01 3.41 1.93
C VAL A 135 18.25 4.61 2.47
N VAL A 136 17.10 4.96 1.89
CA VAL A 136 16.24 6.06 2.38
C VAL A 136 15.80 5.77 3.82
N SER A 137 15.22 4.60 4.08
CA SER A 137 14.81 4.17 5.42
C SER A 137 15.94 4.29 6.44
N ALA A 138 17.11 3.70 6.16
CA ALA A 138 18.24 3.72 7.09
C ALA A 138 18.80 5.14 7.33
N ALA A 139 18.85 5.99 6.31
CA ALA A 139 19.31 7.37 6.45
C ALA A 139 18.43 8.19 7.43
N TYR A 140 17.15 7.84 7.52
CA TYR A 140 16.14 8.44 8.39
C TYR A 140 15.69 7.51 9.54
N ALA A 141 16.45 6.45 9.83
CA ALA A 141 16.16 5.52 10.92
C ALA A 141 15.80 6.26 12.22
N PRO A 142 14.74 5.85 12.95
CA PRO A 142 14.01 4.57 12.83
C PRO A 142 12.89 4.52 11.76
N LEU A 143 12.81 5.48 10.83
CA LEU A 143 11.88 5.41 9.71
C LEU A 143 12.06 4.14 8.88
N THR A 144 10.95 3.47 8.58
CA THR A 144 10.82 2.48 7.51
C THR A 144 9.88 3.05 6.46
N VAL A 145 10.40 3.24 5.24
CA VAL A 145 9.64 3.76 4.10
C VAL A 145 9.90 2.94 2.84
N ASP A 146 8.82 2.54 2.19
CA ASP A 146 8.79 1.89 0.87
C ASP A 146 7.58 2.40 0.08
N PHE A 147 7.30 1.83 -1.10
CA PHE A 147 6.19 2.32 -1.91
C PHE A 147 4.82 2.24 -1.24
N VAL A 148 4.57 1.37 -0.27
CA VAL A 148 3.24 1.21 0.35
C VAL A 148 3.19 1.62 1.82
N SER A 149 4.32 1.99 2.41
CA SER A 149 4.44 2.18 3.85
C SER A 149 5.31 3.38 4.22
N TYR A 150 4.83 4.13 5.21
CA TYR A 150 5.61 5.10 5.98
C TYR A 150 5.40 4.80 7.46
N ARG A 151 6.44 4.34 8.17
CA ARG A 151 6.34 3.92 9.59
C ARG A 151 7.53 4.39 10.41
N THR A 152 7.21 4.99 11.54
CA THR A 152 8.10 5.31 12.65
C THR A 152 7.52 4.64 13.91
N PRO A 153 8.31 4.46 14.99
CA PRO A 153 7.82 3.80 16.20
C PRO A 153 6.59 4.48 16.82
N PHE A 154 6.38 5.78 16.57
CA PHE A 154 5.27 6.56 17.15
C PHE A 154 4.36 7.17 16.07
N SER A 155 4.36 6.58 14.87
CA SER A 155 3.59 7.07 13.74
C SER A 155 2.11 7.17 14.05
N LEU A 156 1.53 8.34 13.76
CA LEU A 156 0.09 8.58 13.87
C LEU A 156 -0.49 8.33 15.28
N LEU A 157 0.32 8.52 16.33
CA LEU A 157 -0.15 8.43 17.72
C LEU A 157 -0.84 9.73 18.19
N SER A 158 -0.21 10.88 17.95
CA SER A 158 -0.72 12.20 18.34
C SER A 158 -0.34 13.27 17.32
N ALA A 159 -0.95 14.45 17.41
CA ALA A 159 -0.62 15.58 16.55
C ALA A 159 0.85 16.03 16.70
N GLU A 160 1.41 15.94 17.90
CA GLU A 160 2.80 16.28 18.19
C GLU A 160 3.78 15.31 17.53
N GLU A 161 3.48 14.00 17.54
CA GLU A 161 4.33 13.01 16.88
C GLU A 161 4.26 13.12 15.36
N ILE A 162 3.07 13.42 14.82
CA ILE A 162 2.90 13.70 13.38
C ILE A 162 3.73 14.92 12.97
N ALA A 163 3.64 16.02 13.73
CA ALA A 163 4.40 17.24 13.46
C ALA A 163 5.92 17.02 13.60
N ARG A 164 6.36 16.19 14.56
CA ARG A 164 7.77 15.82 14.71
C ARG A 164 8.27 15.03 13.50
N ASP A 165 7.49 14.08 13.01
CA ASP A 165 7.87 13.25 11.85
C ASP A 165 7.81 14.01 10.52
N ALA A 166 7.13 15.17 10.47
CA ALA A 166 7.09 16.07 9.32
C ALA A 166 8.32 16.99 9.18
N SER A 167 9.25 16.98 10.13
CA SER A 167 10.43 17.86 10.11
C SER A 167 11.42 17.48 8.99
N ALA A 168 12.19 18.46 8.50
CA ALA A 168 13.18 18.24 7.42
C ALA A 168 14.22 17.15 7.74
N GLU A 169 14.53 16.98 9.02
CA GLU A 169 15.48 15.98 9.50
C GLU A 169 14.89 14.57 9.52
N ARG A 170 13.55 14.44 9.55
CA ARG A 170 12.83 13.17 9.74
C ARG A 170 12.05 12.70 8.52
N ASP A 171 11.55 13.62 7.71
CA ASP A 171 10.80 13.31 6.50
C ASP A 171 11.73 13.34 5.27
N PRO A 172 11.92 12.20 4.57
CA PRO A 172 12.70 12.17 3.33
C PRO A 172 12.08 13.01 2.20
N PHE A 173 10.77 13.26 2.22
CA PHE A 173 10.06 14.00 1.17
C PHE A 173 10.04 15.52 1.40
N HIS A 174 10.48 16.00 2.56
CA HIS A 174 10.37 17.42 2.95
C HIS A 174 10.89 18.39 1.89
N GLY A 175 12.09 18.14 1.34
CA GLY A 175 12.67 19.01 0.32
C GLY A 175 11.92 19.01 -1.01
N TYR A 176 11.23 17.90 -1.35
CA TYR A 176 10.32 17.88 -2.49
C TYR A 176 9.04 18.68 -2.19
N PHE A 177 8.49 18.58 -0.97
CA PHE A 177 7.31 19.34 -0.57
C PHE A 177 7.56 20.86 -0.60
N GLU A 178 8.73 21.34 -0.19
CA GLU A 178 9.10 22.75 -0.33
C GLU A 178 9.14 23.18 -1.81
N SER A 179 9.70 22.34 -2.69
CA SER A 179 9.71 22.59 -4.13
C SER A 179 8.31 22.60 -4.73
N LEU A 180 7.42 21.70 -4.30
CA LEU A 180 6.03 21.66 -4.72
C LEU A 180 5.26 22.90 -4.25
N ALA A 181 5.47 23.37 -3.02
CA ALA A 181 4.88 24.62 -2.53
C ALA A 181 5.28 25.82 -3.41
N GLY A 182 6.54 25.88 -3.87
CA GLY A 182 6.99 26.89 -4.82
C GLY A 182 6.23 26.85 -6.15
N ARG A 183 6.00 25.66 -6.71
CA ARG A 183 5.20 25.48 -7.95
C ARG A 183 3.74 25.87 -7.76
N LEU A 184 3.13 25.48 -6.65
CA LEU A 184 1.74 25.83 -6.33
C LEU A 184 1.56 27.35 -6.21
N ARG A 185 2.53 28.05 -5.60
CA ARG A 185 2.56 29.52 -5.55
C ARG A 185 2.62 30.13 -6.95
N ALA A 186 3.56 29.66 -7.78
CA ALA A 186 3.75 30.18 -9.13
C ALA A 186 2.51 29.95 -10.02
N ALA A 187 1.79 28.84 -9.79
CA ALA A 187 0.56 28.53 -10.51
C ALA A 187 -0.66 29.36 -10.05
N GLY A 188 -0.56 30.08 -8.93
CA GLY A 188 -1.68 30.85 -8.36
C GLY A 188 -2.79 29.97 -7.77
N VAL A 189 -2.42 28.85 -7.16
CA VAL A 189 -3.38 27.91 -6.55
C VAL A 189 -4.03 28.54 -5.32
N GLY A 190 -5.38 28.53 -5.26
CA GLY A 190 -6.16 29.02 -4.12
C GLY A 190 -6.62 27.92 -3.16
N LEU A 191 -6.76 26.69 -3.67
CA LEU A 191 -7.12 25.51 -2.88
C LEU A 191 -6.25 24.30 -3.27
N VAL A 192 -5.80 23.56 -2.26
CA VAL A 192 -5.13 22.26 -2.40
C VAL A 192 -6.02 21.18 -1.79
N GLY A 193 -6.40 20.19 -2.59
CA GLY A 193 -7.07 18.97 -2.15
C GLY A 193 -6.12 17.78 -2.16
N LEU A 194 -5.89 17.16 -1.00
CA LEU A 194 -5.06 15.97 -0.87
C LEU A 194 -5.94 14.71 -0.86
N SER A 195 -5.72 13.80 -1.82
CA SER A 195 -6.45 12.54 -1.92
C SER A 195 -5.66 11.38 -1.31
N VAL A 196 -6.05 10.96 -0.11
CA VAL A 196 -5.33 9.95 0.69
C VAL A 196 -6.11 8.65 0.70
N ALA A 197 -5.68 7.71 -0.14
CA ALA A 197 -6.37 6.45 -0.35
C ALA A 197 -5.93 5.35 0.61
N PHE A 198 -4.65 5.33 0.96
CA PHE A 198 -4.03 4.25 1.74
C PHE A 198 -3.41 4.74 3.04
N PRO A 199 -3.32 3.91 4.09
CA PRO A 199 -2.74 4.32 5.37
C PRO A 199 -1.28 4.82 5.28
N GLY A 200 -0.47 4.24 4.39
CA GLY A 200 0.93 4.68 4.18
C GLY A 200 1.07 6.12 3.67
N GLN A 201 0.00 6.72 3.17
CA GLN A 201 -0.03 8.10 2.68
C GLN A 201 -0.43 9.12 3.77
N ILE A 202 -0.93 8.67 4.93
CA ILE A 202 -1.45 9.57 5.96
C ILE A 202 -0.31 10.49 6.45
N GLN A 203 0.76 9.95 7.01
CA GLN A 203 1.85 10.77 7.57
C GLN A 203 2.47 11.75 6.54
N PRO A 204 2.80 11.35 5.29
CA PRO A 204 3.30 12.31 4.31
C PRO A 204 2.27 13.37 3.89
N ALA A 205 0.96 13.06 3.89
CA ALA A 205 -0.08 14.07 3.64
C ALA A 205 -0.11 15.17 4.73
N TYR A 206 0.01 14.79 6.01
CA TYR A 206 0.18 15.77 7.09
C TYR A 206 1.49 16.56 6.94
N SER A 207 2.57 15.89 6.55
CA SER A 207 3.89 16.52 6.36
C SER A 207 3.84 17.57 5.25
N LEU A 208 3.22 17.25 4.12
CA LEU A 208 2.93 18.21 3.05
C LEU A 208 2.05 19.36 3.56
N ALA A 209 0.97 19.08 4.30
CA ALA A 209 0.12 20.15 4.84
C ALA A 209 0.86 21.08 5.82
N HIS A 210 1.74 20.57 6.68
CA HIS A 210 2.58 21.41 7.54
C HIS A 210 3.49 22.35 6.72
N VAL A 211 4.11 21.83 5.66
CA VAL A 211 4.92 22.64 4.73
C VAL A 211 4.05 23.70 4.03
N LEU A 212 2.86 23.33 3.53
CA LEU A 212 1.95 24.26 2.86
C LEU A 212 1.41 25.33 3.82
N ARG A 213 1.04 25.00 5.06
CA ARG A 213 0.62 25.98 6.07
C ARG A 213 1.70 27.00 6.38
N LYS A 214 2.98 26.57 6.39
CA LYS A 214 4.13 27.45 6.62
C LYS A 214 4.43 28.33 5.40
N LEU A 215 4.43 27.77 4.20
CA LEU A 215 4.90 28.46 2.99
C LEU A 215 3.78 29.15 2.21
N LEU A 216 2.53 28.74 2.38
CA LEU A 216 1.34 29.22 1.66
C LEU A 216 0.15 29.40 2.64
N PRO A 217 0.25 30.27 3.67
CA PRO A 217 -0.77 30.38 4.72
C PRO A 217 -2.15 30.84 4.23
N GLY A 218 -2.23 31.47 3.05
CA GLY A 218 -3.47 31.91 2.43
C GLY A 218 -4.16 30.86 1.55
N VAL A 219 -3.55 29.69 1.33
CA VAL A 219 -4.15 28.60 0.53
C VAL A 219 -5.01 27.73 1.43
N HIS A 220 -6.25 27.43 0.99
CA HIS A 220 -7.09 26.47 1.68
C HIS A 220 -6.58 25.05 1.42
N VAL A 221 -6.21 24.32 2.47
CA VAL A 221 -5.71 22.94 2.35
C VAL A 221 -6.78 21.99 2.88
N THR A 222 -7.39 21.19 2.01
CA THR A 222 -8.36 20.17 2.40
C THR A 222 -7.81 18.77 2.14
N VAL A 223 -8.25 17.78 2.92
CA VAL A 223 -7.84 16.37 2.77
C VAL A 223 -9.08 15.49 2.64
N GLY A 224 -8.98 14.39 1.92
CA GLY A 224 -10.04 13.37 1.87
C GLY A 224 -9.53 12.03 1.40
N GLY A 225 -10.45 11.12 1.08
CA GLY A 225 -10.15 9.78 0.60
C GLY A 225 -10.42 8.67 1.65
N PRO A 226 -10.40 7.40 1.22
CA PRO A 226 -10.77 6.25 2.07
C PRO A 226 -10.04 6.16 3.41
N ALA A 227 -8.71 6.30 3.43
CA ALA A 227 -7.93 6.17 4.66
C ALA A 227 -8.29 7.27 5.69
N LEU A 228 -8.49 8.51 5.22
CA LEU A 228 -8.88 9.63 6.07
C LEU A 228 -10.33 9.53 6.51
N THR A 229 -11.23 9.09 5.62
CA THR A 229 -12.62 8.83 5.95
C THR A 229 -12.72 7.81 7.09
N GLN A 230 -12.04 6.67 6.96
CA GLN A 230 -12.07 5.64 8.00
C GLN A 230 -11.47 6.11 9.33
N MET A 231 -10.42 6.92 9.30
CA MET A 231 -9.81 7.47 10.51
C MET A 231 -10.71 8.51 11.19
N LEU A 232 -11.18 9.50 10.45
CA LEU A 232 -11.86 10.68 11.01
C LEU A 232 -13.29 10.38 11.47
N LEU A 233 -14.04 9.49 10.80
CA LEU A 233 -15.43 9.18 11.16
C LEU A 233 -15.59 8.57 12.56
N ARG A 234 -14.50 8.11 13.16
CA ARG A 234 -14.48 7.47 14.48
C ARG A 234 -14.14 8.45 15.60
N LEU A 235 -13.75 9.67 15.26
CA LEU A 235 -13.30 10.69 16.19
C LEU A 235 -14.39 11.76 16.36
N GLN A 236 -14.45 12.34 17.55
CA GLN A 236 -15.40 13.39 17.91
C GLN A 236 -14.73 14.42 18.83
N GLY A 237 -15.30 15.63 18.88
CA GLY A 237 -14.83 16.72 19.75
C GLY A 237 -13.34 17.04 19.54
N GLU A 238 -12.62 17.26 20.64
CA GLU A 238 -11.21 17.65 20.61
C GLU A 238 -10.31 16.67 19.85
N ARG A 239 -10.59 15.35 19.92
CA ARG A 239 -9.83 14.33 19.18
C ARG A 239 -9.99 14.49 17.67
N LEU A 240 -11.19 14.82 17.21
CA LEU A 240 -11.45 15.09 15.80
C LEU A 240 -10.72 16.35 15.35
N ASP A 241 -10.79 17.43 16.13
CA ASP A 241 -10.11 18.69 15.81
C ASP A 241 -8.59 18.54 15.71
N LYS A 242 -8.00 17.80 16.67
CA LYS A 242 -6.58 17.41 16.65
C LYS A 242 -6.22 16.57 15.43
N ALA A 243 -7.08 15.62 15.07
CA ALA A 243 -6.87 14.79 13.89
C ALA A 243 -6.98 15.58 12.59
N ILE A 244 -7.92 16.52 12.43
CA ILE A 244 -7.94 17.41 11.25
C ILE A 244 -6.65 18.26 11.22
N GLY A 245 -6.11 18.62 12.39
CA GLY A 245 -4.72 19.07 12.52
C GLY A 245 -4.36 20.23 11.57
N PRO A 246 -3.34 20.09 10.70
CA PRO A 246 -2.87 21.16 9.83
C PRO A 246 -3.78 21.48 8.64
N PHE A 247 -4.81 20.67 8.37
CA PHE A 247 -5.72 20.91 7.24
C PHE A 247 -6.74 21.99 7.59
N SER A 248 -7.12 22.85 6.65
CA SER A 248 -8.22 23.80 6.85
C SER A 248 -9.55 23.07 7.03
N SER A 249 -9.77 21.97 6.30
CA SER A 249 -10.96 21.12 6.36
C SER A 249 -10.64 19.67 5.97
N ALA A 250 -11.57 18.75 6.20
CA ALA A 250 -11.51 17.39 5.68
C ALA A 250 -12.83 16.99 5.02
N VAL A 251 -12.77 16.37 3.84
CA VAL A 251 -13.94 15.82 3.13
C VAL A 251 -13.95 14.30 3.30
N VAL A 252 -14.93 13.79 4.03
CA VAL A 252 -15.14 12.35 4.23
C VAL A 252 -16.21 11.81 3.29
N PHE A 253 -16.18 10.52 2.98
CA PHE A 253 -17.01 9.89 1.93
C PHE A 253 -16.63 10.34 0.50
N GLU A 254 -17.61 10.36 -0.41
CA GLU A 254 -17.40 10.72 -1.82
C GLU A 254 -17.15 12.23 -1.97
N GLY A 255 -16.03 12.57 -2.60
CA GLY A 255 -15.51 13.94 -2.62
C GLY A 255 -16.11 14.84 -3.70
N GLU A 256 -16.76 14.29 -4.72
CA GLU A 256 -17.19 15.00 -5.92
C GLU A 256 -18.08 16.22 -5.58
N VAL A 257 -19.19 15.99 -4.86
CA VAL A 257 -20.11 17.06 -4.47
C VAL A 257 -19.50 17.93 -3.37
N GLY A 258 -18.94 17.31 -2.32
CA GLY A 258 -18.44 18.04 -1.16
C GLY A 258 -17.29 18.99 -1.48
N LEU A 259 -16.37 18.58 -2.37
CA LEU A 259 -15.27 19.42 -2.82
C LEU A 259 -15.73 20.53 -3.75
N LEU A 260 -16.69 20.26 -4.64
CA LEU A 260 -17.27 21.31 -5.49
C LEU A 260 -17.95 22.38 -4.65
N ASP A 261 -18.76 21.99 -3.67
CA ASP A 261 -19.45 22.93 -2.77
C ASP A 261 -18.45 23.77 -1.97
N LEU A 262 -17.39 23.14 -1.47
CA LEU A 262 -16.28 23.81 -0.79
C LEU A 262 -15.63 24.88 -1.69
N VAL A 263 -15.29 24.51 -2.93
CA VAL A 263 -14.70 25.42 -3.93
C VAL A 263 -15.61 26.62 -4.17
N ARG A 264 -16.91 26.38 -4.36
CA ARG A 264 -17.89 27.43 -4.62
C ARG A 264 -18.10 28.38 -3.44
N LYS A 265 -18.05 27.89 -2.20
CA LYS A 265 -18.09 28.74 -1.00
C LYS A 265 -16.89 29.69 -0.96
N LEU A 266 -15.69 29.16 -1.18
CA LEU A 266 -14.47 29.97 -1.22
C LEU A 266 -14.49 31.04 -2.32
N GLU A 267 -14.99 30.72 -3.52
CA GLU A 267 -15.15 31.70 -4.60
C GLU A 267 -16.11 32.84 -4.25
N ARG A 268 -17.09 32.59 -3.37
CA ARG A 268 -18.02 33.62 -2.85
C ARG A 268 -17.47 34.38 -1.65
N GLY A 269 -16.26 34.04 -1.17
CA GLY A 269 -15.69 34.59 0.06
C GLY A 269 -16.38 34.09 1.33
N GLU A 270 -17.11 32.98 1.25
CA GLU A 270 -17.74 32.33 2.39
C GLU A 270 -16.74 31.40 3.09
N ASP A 271 -16.84 31.27 4.41
CA ASP A 271 -16.07 30.27 5.16
C ASP A 271 -16.70 28.88 4.93
N PRO A 272 -16.00 27.94 4.24
CA PRO A 272 -16.53 26.60 4.02
C PRO A 272 -16.70 25.80 5.31
N CYS A 273 -16.03 26.22 6.40
CA CYS A 273 -15.98 25.57 7.71
C CYS A 273 -16.85 26.27 8.76
N ALA A 274 -17.72 27.22 8.40
CA ALA A 274 -18.63 27.89 9.33
C ALA A 274 -19.60 26.86 9.95
N GLY A 275 -19.20 26.27 11.08
CA GLY A 275 -19.88 25.17 11.76
C GLY A 275 -18.94 24.01 12.11
N ASP A 276 -18.42 23.31 11.10
CA ASP A 276 -17.56 22.13 11.25
C ASP A 276 -16.49 22.08 10.14
N ARG A 277 -15.25 21.72 10.51
CA ARG A 277 -14.14 21.49 9.57
C ARG A 277 -14.27 20.14 8.86
N LEU A 278 -15.09 19.23 9.38
CA LEU A 278 -15.42 17.96 8.78
C LEU A 278 -16.62 18.08 7.83
N ILE A 279 -16.34 18.04 6.53
CA ILE A 279 -17.35 18.12 5.47
C ILE A 279 -17.73 16.69 5.07
N ARG A 280 -19.02 16.37 5.19
CA ARG A 280 -19.54 15.06 4.75
C ARG A 280 -19.89 15.12 3.27
N GLY A 281 -19.13 14.38 2.48
CA GLY A 281 -19.38 14.18 1.05
C GLY A 281 -20.74 13.52 0.80
N LYS A 282 -21.39 13.90 -0.30
CA LYS A 282 -22.67 13.34 -0.71
C LYS A 282 -22.47 12.24 -1.73
N MET A 283 -23.07 11.08 -1.47
CA MET A 283 -23.07 9.96 -2.39
C MET A 283 -23.87 10.29 -3.66
N ILE A 284 -23.31 9.99 -4.83
CA ILE A 284 -24.00 10.13 -6.12
C ILE A 284 -24.68 8.80 -6.46
N GLU A 285 -26.01 8.74 -6.36
CA GLU A 285 -26.77 7.50 -6.59
C GLU A 285 -26.64 6.99 -8.04
N ASP A 286 -26.75 7.90 -9.02
CA ASP A 286 -26.61 7.58 -10.44
C ASP A 286 -25.18 7.84 -10.93
N LEU A 287 -24.37 6.77 -11.02
CA LEU A 287 -23.01 6.86 -11.52
C LEU A 287 -22.93 7.20 -13.02
N GLY A 288 -24.04 7.14 -13.78
CA GLY A 288 -24.11 7.60 -15.16
C GLY A 288 -23.92 9.12 -15.31
N LEU A 289 -24.15 9.89 -14.24
CA LEU A 289 -23.93 11.34 -14.21
C LEU A 289 -22.45 11.73 -14.10
N LEU A 290 -21.61 10.80 -13.64
CA LEU A 290 -20.18 11.03 -13.46
C LEU A 290 -19.46 10.92 -14.81
N PRO A 291 -18.65 11.93 -15.18
CA PRO A 291 -17.84 11.85 -16.39
C PRO A 291 -16.80 10.70 -16.30
N PRO A 292 -16.19 10.32 -17.43
CA PRO A 292 -15.00 9.48 -17.41
C PRO A 292 -13.89 10.17 -16.61
N PRO A 293 -13.02 9.42 -15.90
CA PRO A 293 -11.86 10.00 -15.22
C PRO A 293 -10.98 10.80 -16.18
N ASP A 294 -10.47 11.95 -15.72
CA ASP A 294 -9.69 12.86 -16.56
C ASP A 294 -8.21 12.84 -16.15
N PHE A 295 -7.40 12.19 -16.97
CA PHE A 295 -5.96 12.05 -16.74
C PHE A 295 -5.14 13.23 -17.29
N ASP A 296 -5.76 14.26 -17.87
CA ASP A 296 -5.05 15.40 -18.45
C ASP A 296 -4.31 16.21 -17.40
N GLY A 297 -3.01 16.42 -17.64
CA GLY A 297 -2.09 17.11 -16.74
C GLY A 297 -1.25 16.17 -15.88
N LEU A 298 -1.58 14.87 -15.83
CA LEU A 298 -0.74 13.87 -15.17
C LEU A 298 0.41 13.40 -16.08
N PRO A 299 1.58 13.05 -15.50
CA PRO A 299 2.76 12.64 -16.26
C PRO A 299 2.70 11.14 -16.65
N LEU A 300 1.76 10.78 -17.52
CA LEU A 300 1.46 9.38 -17.87
C LEU A 300 2.65 8.60 -18.46
N ASP A 301 3.62 9.29 -19.07
CA ASP A 301 4.85 8.74 -19.66
C ASP A 301 5.98 8.51 -18.63
N ARG A 302 5.82 8.99 -17.39
CA ARG A 302 6.84 8.91 -16.33
C ARG A 302 6.62 7.80 -15.33
N TYR A 303 5.49 7.08 -15.35
CA TYR A 303 5.30 5.93 -14.48
C TYR A 303 6.39 4.87 -14.71
N LEU A 304 6.68 4.05 -13.70
CA LEU A 304 7.73 3.04 -13.76
C LEU A 304 7.32 1.78 -14.52
N ALA A 305 6.66 1.93 -15.67
CA ALA A 305 6.21 0.86 -16.55
C ALA A 305 6.45 1.26 -18.03
N PRO A 306 6.66 0.31 -18.95
CA PRO A 306 6.85 0.62 -20.37
C PRO A 306 5.54 0.94 -21.09
N GLU A 307 4.40 0.55 -20.50
CA GLU A 307 3.07 0.64 -21.09
C GLU A 307 2.07 1.15 -20.06
N LEU A 308 1.12 1.96 -20.53
CA LEU A 308 0.13 2.58 -19.67
C LEU A 308 -1.02 1.63 -19.36
N ILE A 309 -1.28 1.45 -18.07
CA ILE A 309 -2.51 0.84 -17.54
C ILE A 309 -3.33 1.95 -16.88
N LEU A 310 -4.57 2.11 -17.30
CA LEU A 310 -5.47 3.10 -16.70
C LEU A 310 -6.47 2.44 -15.74
N PRO A 311 -6.65 2.96 -14.52
CA PRO A 311 -7.71 2.51 -13.66
C PRO A 311 -9.07 3.06 -14.12
N TYR A 312 -10.15 2.32 -13.88
CA TYR A 312 -11.52 2.72 -14.19
C TYR A 312 -12.53 2.15 -13.18
N ASP A 313 -13.52 2.92 -12.72
CA ASP A 313 -14.56 2.46 -11.78
C ASP A 313 -15.90 2.17 -12.49
N PRO A 314 -16.17 0.94 -12.97
CA PRO A 314 -17.48 0.60 -13.52
C PRO A 314 -18.58 0.56 -12.45
N THR A 315 -18.20 0.27 -11.19
CA THR A 315 -19.09 0.14 -10.04
C THR A 315 -18.47 0.78 -8.80
N ARG A 316 -19.30 1.03 -7.79
CA ARG A 316 -18.88 1.44 -6.44
C ARG A 316 -19.68 0.67 -5.40
N GLY A 317 -19.06 0.31 -4.28
CA GLY A 317 -19.66 -0.54 -3.26
C GLY A 317 -19.73 -2.01 -3.68
N CYS A 318 -20.31 -2.84 -2.81
CA CYS A 318 -20.34 -4.30 -3.00
C CYS A 318 -21.76 -4.84 -2.98
N TYR A 319 -22.15 -5.59 -4.02
CA TYR A 319 -23.50 -6.18 -4.12
C TYR A 319 -23.72 -7.32 -3.13
N TRP A 320 -22.65 -7.99 -2.69
CA TRP A 320 -22.71 -9.00 -1.64
C TRP A 320 -22.87 -8.34 -0.27
N GLY A 321 -22.01 -7.37 0.06
CA GLY A 321 -22.18 -6.43 1.17
C GLY A 321 -22.18 -7.00 2.60
N THR A 322 -22.28 -8.32 2.80
CA THR A 322 -22.46 -8.92 4.13
C THR A 322 -21.22 -9.54 4.75
N CYS A 323 -20.09 -9.63 4.01
CA CYS A 323 -18.82 -10.17 4.52
C CYS A 323 -18.46 -9.53 5.88
N THR A 324 -18.36 -10.35 6.93
CA THR A 324 -18.32 -9.85 8.31
C THR A 324 -17.01 -9.12 8.64
N PHE A 325 -15.92 -9.43 7.94
CA PHE A 325 -14.62 -8.75 8.09
C PHE A 325 -14.51 -7.43 7.33
N CYS A 326 -15.37 -7.17 6.34
CA CYS A 326 -15.17 -6.04 5.44
C CYS A 326 -15.49 -4.71 6.13
N HIS A 327 -14.61 -3.73 5.94
CA HIS A 327 -14.89 -2.31 6.16
C HIS A 327 -14.36 -1.52 4.96
N TYR A 328 -15.18 -1.35 3.91
CA TYR A 328 -14.73 -0.80 2.63
C TYR A 328 -15.81 0.04 1.92
N GLY A 329 -15.45 0.73 0.84
CA GLY A 329 -16.38 1.50 -0.01
C GLY A 329 -16.82 2.86 0.55
N LEU A 330 -16.12 3.41 1.54
CA LEU A 330 -16.53 4.65 2.25
C LEU A 330 -17.85 4.45 3.03
N ALA A 331 -17.94 3.40 3.84
CA ALA A 331 -19.05 3.17 4.76
C ALA A 331 -18.65 3.41 6.22
N GLU A 332 -19.64 3.73 7.07
CA GLU A 332 -19.43 3.79 8.53
C GLU A 332 -19.26 2.38 9.11
N VAL A 333 -20.11 1.45 8.69
CA VAL A 333 -20.10 0.03 9.09
C VAL A 333 -20.26 -0.84 7.85
N GLY A 334 -19.53 -1.96 7.79
CA GLY A 334 -19.60 -2.93 6.71
C GLY A 334 -19.07 -2.36 5.39
N THR A 335 -19.78 -2.66 4.31
CA THR A 335 -19.41 -2.22 2.96
C THR A 335 -20.45 -1.25 2.41
N ALA A 336 -20.01 -0.25 1.66
CA ALA A 336 -20.93 0.70 1.06
C ALA A 336 -21.87 0.06 0.04
N ARG A 337 -23.04 0.70 -0.12
CA ARG A 337 -24.10 0.28 -1.02
C ARG A 337 -23.59 0.23 -2.47
N TYR A 338 -23.92 -0.88 -3.12
CA TYR A 338 -23.61 -1.13 -4.52
C TYR A 338 -24.35 -0.16 -5.46
N ARG A 339 -23.60 0.43 -6.38
CA ARG A 339 -24.06 1.23 -7.52
C ARG A 339 -23.20 0.90 -8.73
N GLN A 340 -23.76 1.07 -9.92
CA GLN A 340 -23.06 0.79 -11.17
C GLN A 340 -23.34 1.85 -12.22
N ARG A 341 -22.39 2.04 -13.12
CA ARG A 341 -22.61 2.81 -14.34
C ARG A 341 -23.43 1.97 -15.33
N PRO A 342 -24.25 2.59 -16.19
CA PRO A 342 -24.82 1.89 -17.33
C PRO A 342 -23.72 1.29 -18.21
N VAL A 343 -23.93 0.05 -18.69
CA VAL A 343 -22.96 -0.64 -19.56
C VAL A 343 -22.59 0.17 -20.80
N PRO A 344 -23.52 0.83 -21.53
CA PRO A 344 -23.16 1.71 -22.64
C PRO A 344 -22.20 2.83 -22.23
N THR A 345 -22.42 3.46 -21.07
CA THR A 345 -21.54 4.49 -20.52
C THR A 345 -20.14 3.94 -20.22
N VAL A 346 -20.04 2.73 -19.66
CA VAL A 346 -18.75 2.06 -19.44
C VAL A 346 -18.00 1.90 -20.76
N LEU A 347 -18.65 1.37 -21.79
CA LEU A 347 -18.03 1.13 -23.09
C LEU A 347 -17.61 2.45 -23.78
N ASP A 348 -18.43 3.51 -23.65
CA ASP A 348 -18.11 4.84 -24.18
C ASP A 348 -16.87 5.43 -23.49
N HIS A 349 -16.78 5.29 -22.16
CA HIS A 349 -15.63 5.75 -21.38
C HIS A 349 -14.36 4.99 -21.77
N LEU A 350 -14.40 3.65 -21.85
CA LEU A 350 -13.25 2.84 -22.26
C LEU A 350 -12.77 3.22 -23.67
N THR A 351 -13.71 3.42 -24.60
CA THR A 351 -13.41 3.85 -25.98
C THR A 351 -12.69 5.20 -25.97
N MET A 352 -13.24 6.19 -25.24
CA MET A 352 -12.69 7.54 -25.17
C MET A 352 -11.30 7.55 -24.51
N LEU A 353 -11.13 6.87 -23.38
CA LEU A 353 -9.86 6.79 -22.66
C LEU A 353 -8.79 6.09 -23.50
N SER A 354 -9.14 5.00 -24.17
CA SER A 354 -8.24 4.28 -25.07
C SER A 354 -7.81 5.15 -26.25
N ALA A 355 -8.76 5.82 -26.91
CA ALA A 355 -8.47 6.69 -28.05
C ALA A 355 -7.62 7.92 -27.65
N LYS A 356 -7.88 8.52 -26.49
CA LYS A 356 -7.22 9.74 -26.03
C LYS A 356 -5.79 9.49 -25.53
N HIS A 357 -5.59 8.42 -24.76
CA HIS A 357 -4.33 8.16 -24.05
C HIS A 357 -3.54 6.97 -24.62
N GLY A 358 -4.09 6.26 -25.61
CA GLY A 358 -3.45 5.06 -26.18
C GLY A 358 -3.49 3.84 -25.24
N ALA A 359 -4.22 3.91 -24.12
CA ALA A 359 -4.32 2.81 -23.16
C ALA A 359 -5.05 1.62 -23.78
N LYS A 360 -4.42 0.45 -23.71
CA LYS A 360 -4.98 -0.83 -24.20
C LYS A 360 -5.38 -1.77 -23.07
N ILE A 361 -4.96 -1.45 -21.86
CA ILE A 361 -5.18 -2.28 -20.67
C ILE A 361 -5.78 -1.40 -19.59
N PHE A 362 -6.87 -1.88 -18.99
CA PHE A 362 -7.57 -1.21 -17.91
C PHE A 362 -7.55 -2.07 -16.65
N TYR A 363 -7.33 -1.45 -15.50
CA TYR A 363 -7.65 -2.08 -14.22
C TYR A 363 -9.02 -1.59 -13.77
N MET A 364 -10.01 -2.48 -13.75
CA MET A 364 -11.33 -2.18 -13.22
C MET A 364 -11.17 -2.07 -11.70
N SER A 365 -11.18 -0.85 -11.19
CA SER A 365 -10.85 -0.46 -9.82
C SER A 365 -12.12 -0.19 -9.02
N GLN A 366 -12.68 -1.24 -8.41
CA GLN A 366 -13.90 -1.19 -7.60
C GLN A 366 -13.80 -2.19 -6.43
N ASP A 367 -14.74 -2.12 -5.48
CA ASP A 367 -14.82 -3.05 -4.35
C ASP A 367 -15.02 -4.53 -4.80
N VAL A 368 -15.86 -4.74 -5.81
CA VAL A 368 -16.07 -6.03 -6.48
C VAL A 368 -16.74 -5.80 -7.84
N PHE A 369 -16.31 -6.53 -8.87
CA PHE A 369 -16.99 -6.51 -10.17
C PHE A 369 -17.96 -7.71 -10.31
N PRO A 370 -19.29 -7.50 -10.44
CA PRO A 370 -20.22 -8.61 -10.51
C PRO A 370 -20.14 -9.36 -11.85
N PRO A 371 -20.19 -10.70 -11.87
CA PRO A 371 -20.12 -11.49 -13.10
C PRO A 371 -21.12 -11.07 -14.18
N LYS A 372 -22.38 -10.75 -13.80
CA LYS A 372 -23.39 -10.33 -14.79
C LYS A 372 -23.00 -9.06 -15.54
N ILE A 373 -22.49 -8.05 -14.82
CA ILE A 373 -22.08 -6.78 -15.44
C ILE A 373 -20.78 -6.96 -16.22
N ALA A 374 -19.85 -7.76 -15.69
CA ALA A 374 -18.64 -8.13 -16.40
C ALA A 374 -18.95 -8.81 -17.75
N SER A 375 -19.93 -9.73 -17.79
CA SER A 375 -20.39 -10.37 -19.03
C SER A 375 -21.01 -9.39 -20.01
N ASP A 376 -21.84 -8.45 -19.54
CA ASP A 376 -22.46 -7.43 -20.41
C ASP A 376 -21.39 -6.48 -21.01
N VAL A 377 -20.39 -6.09 -20.21
CA VAL A 377 -19.25 -5.29 -20.67
C VAL A 377 -18.38 -6.09 -21.65
N ALA A 378 -18.10 -7.36 -21.35
CA ALA A 378 -17.33 -8.25 -22.22
C ALA A 378 -18.02 -8.42 -23.59
N GLN A 379 -19.33 -8.65 -23.61
CA GLN A 379 -20.11 -8.73 -24.85
C GLN A 379 -20.07 -7.40 -25.60
N GLY A 380 -20.24 -6.27 -24.91
CA GLY A 380 -20.15 -4.94 -25.52
C GLY A 380 -18.77 -4.61 -26.12
N ILE A 381 -17.69 -5.09 -25.51
CA ILE A 381 -16.32 -4.99 -26.04
C ILE A 381 -16.21 -5.77 -27.35
N ILE A 382 -16.75 -6.99 -27.42
CA ILE A 382 -16.76 -7.83 -28.62
C ILE A 382 -17.57 -7.17 -29.73
N ASP A 383 -18.80 -6.73 -29.43
CA ASP A 383 -19.73 -6.16 -30.41
C ASP A 383 -19.18 -4.87 -31.02
N ARG A 384 -18.53 -4.03 -30.20
CA ARG A 384 -17.88 -2.79 -30.63
C ARG A 384 -16.47 -3.00 -31.20
N ARG A 385 -15.94 -4.23 -31.16
CA ARG A 385 -14.57 -4.58 -31.56
C ARG A 385 -13.52 -3.69 -30.88
N LEU A 386 -13.68 -3.43 -29.58
CA LEU A 386 -12.72 -2.64 -28.82
C LEU A 386 -11.45 -3.46 -28.57
N ASP A 387 -10.31 -2.89 -28.96
CA ASP A 387 -8.99 -3.46 -28.67
C ASP A 387 -8.55 -3.06 -27.26
N VAL A 388 -9.23 -3.62 -26.25
CA VAL A 388 -8.96 -3.39 -24.83
C VAL A 388 -8.94 -4.71 -24.07
N ARG A 389 -8.03 -4.81 -23.11
CA ARG A 389 -7.99 -5.89 -22.12
C ARG A 389 -8.19 -5.31 -20.73
N TRP A 390 -8.63 -6.14 -19.78
CA TRP A 390 -8.91 -5.66 -18.44
C TRP A 390 -8.62 -6.70 -17.35
N GLY A 391 -8.20 -6.19 -16.19
CA GLY A 391 -8.06 -6.95 -14.96
C GLY A 391 -9.00 -6.40 -13.88
N THR A 392 -9.37 -7.22 -12.90
CA THR A 392 -10.34 -6.82 -11.86
C THR A 392 -10.28 -7.71 -10.62
N ASP A 393 -10.91 -7.26 -9.54
CA ASP A 393 -11.23 -8.09 -8.38
C ASP A 393 -12.69 -8.61 -8.46
N MET A 394 -12.90 -9.91 -8.21
CA MET A 394 -14.22 -10.55 -8.24
C MET A 394 -14.47 -11.43 -7.01
N ARG A 395 -15.75 -11.58 -6.65
CA ARG A 395 -16.20 -12.64 -5.74
C ARG A 395 -16.39 -13.91 -6.57
N PRO A 396 -15.87 -15.07 -6.13
CA PRO A 396 -16.22 -16.35 -6.73
C PRO A 396 -17.74 -16.57 -6.68
N GLU A 397 -18.35 -16.95 -7.80
CA GLU A 397 -19.79 -17.13 -7.98
C GLU A 397 -20.05 -18.35 -8.84
N THR A 398 -21.10 -19.11 -8.57
CA THR A 398 -21.45 -20.31 -9.37
C THR A 398 -21.82 -19.97 -10.81
N SER A 399 -22.22 -18.71 -11.08
CA SER A 399 -22.47 -18.19 -12.42
C SER A 399 -21.21 -17.99 -13.26
N LEU A 400 -20.00 -18.08 -12.68
CA LEU A 400 -18.75 -18.18 -13.41
C LEU A 400 -18.53 -19.63 -13.89
N ASP A 401 -19.48 -20.11 -14.68
CA ASP A 401 -19.39 -21.37 -15.40
C ASP A 401 -18.44 -21.25 -16.61
N LYS A 402 -18.26 -22.37 -17.32
CA LYS A 402 -17.32 -22.45 -18.44
C LYS A 402 -17.64 -21.42 -19.54
N GLU A 403 -18.91 -21.34 -19.97
CA GLU A 403 -19.33 -20.46 -21.06
C GLU A 403 -19.18 -18.98 -20.67
N THR A 404 -19.53 -18.64 -19.43
CA THR A 404 -19.35 -17.29 -18.90
C THR A 404 -17.87 -16.92 -18.85
N CYS A 405 -17.00 -17.80 -18.36
CA CYS A 405 -15.56 -17.55 -18.31
C CYS A 405 -14.96 -17.37 -19.72
N GLU A 406 -15.36 -18.19 -20.69
CA GLU A 406 -14.96 -18.05 -22.10
C GLU A 406 -15.43 -16.73 -22.70
N LEU A 407 -16.66 -16.29 -22.40
CA LEU A 407 -17.16 -14.98 -22.81
C LEU A 407 -16.30 -13.85 -22.23
N LEU A 408 -15.98 -13.90 -20.94
CA LEU A 408 -15.18 -12.86 -20.29
C LEU A 408 -13.81 -12.74 -20.95
N VAL A 409 -13.11 -13.85 -21.20
CA VAL A 409 -11.79 -13.84 -21.86
C VAL A 409 -11.87 -13.32 -23.29
N ARG A 410 -12.87 -13.75 -24.08
CA ARG A 410 -13.09 -13.20 -25.43
C ARG A 410 -13.38 -11.69 -25.41
N GLY A 411 -14.05 -11.20 -24.36
CA GLY A 411 -14.30 -9.78 -24.12
C GLY A 411 -13.17 -9.05 -23.41
N GLY A 412 -11.97 -9.63 -23.36
CA GLY A 412 -10.75 -8.95 -22.91
C GLY A 412 -10.35 -9.18 -21.46
N LEU A 413 -11.04 -10.06 -20.69
CA LEU A 413 -10.58 -10.43 -19.35
C LEU A 413 -9.17 -11.04 -19.44
N LEU A 414 -8.21 -10.34 -18.85
CA LEU A 414 -6.82 -10.75 -18.76
C LEU A 414 -6.53 -11.47 -17.44
N SER A 415 -6.94 -10.86 -16.33
CA SER A 415 -6.67 -11.38 -14.99
C SER A 415 -7.79 -11.06 -14.02
N THR A 416 -7.98 -11.92 -13.02
CA THR A 416 -8.85 -11.60 -11.90
C THR A 416 -8.30 -12.08 -10.58
N ALA A 417 -8.32 -11.21 -9.57
CA ALA A 417 -8.10 -11.60 -8.20
C ALA A 417 -9.43 -11.99 -7.55
N LEU A 418 -9.46 -13.21 -7.03
CA LEU A 418 -10.62 -13.80 -6.39
C LEU A 418 -10.48 -13.72 -4.88
N GLY A 419 -11.45 -13.09 -4.23
CA GLY A 419 -11.56 -13.14 -2.77
C GLY A 419 -11.97 -14.54 -2.33
N VAL A 420 -11.01 -15.44 -2.11
CA VAL A 420 -11.21 -16.80 -1.60
C VAL A 420 -11.37 -16.76 -0.07
N GLU A 421 -10.56 -15.94 0.59
CA GLU A 421 -10.46 -15.74 2.04
C GLU A 421 -9.99 -16.97 2.82
N SER A 422 -10.73 -18.07 2.73
CA SER A 422 -10.48 -19.34 3.43
C SER A 422 -11.04 -20.51 2.64
N ALA A 423 -10.47 -21.70 2.79
CA ALA A 423 -11.05 -22.95 2.28
C ALA A 423 -11.78 -23.76 3.36
N ALA A 424 -11.87 -23.25 4.59
CA ALA A 424 -12.56 -23.92 5.69
C ALA A 424 -14.05 -23.54 5.72
N PRO A 425 -15.00 -24.49 5.54
CA PRO A 425 -16.43 -24.17 5.48
C PRO A 425 -16.97 -23.41 6.70
N ARG A 426 -16.46 -23.72 7.91
CA ARG A 426 -16.85 -23.02 9.14
C ARG A 426 -16.40 -21.55 9.13
N VAL A 427 -15.17 -21.28 8.70
CA VAL A 427 -14.62 -19.92 8.61
C VAL A 427 -15.35 -19.12 7.55
N LEU A 428 -15.62 -19.71 6.37
CA LEU A 428 -16.44 -19.07 5.32
C LEU A 428 -17.86 -18.73 5.78
N LYS A 429 -18.46 -19.59 6.62
CA LYS A 429 -19.76 -19.31 7.25
C LYS A 429 -19.67 -18.16 8.26
N LEU A 430 -18.61 -18.08 9.06
CA LEU A 430 -18.39 -16.94 9.97
C LEU A 430 -18.14 -15.64 9.22
N ILE A 431 -17.40 -15.69 8.12
CA ILE A 431 -17.17 -14.56 7.24
C ILE A 431 -18.45 -14.13 6.53
N ASP A 432 -19.46 -15.00 6.46
CA ASP A 432 -20.62 -14.85 5.58
C ASP A 432 -20.20 -14.62 4.12
N LYS A 433 -19.27 -15.46 3.64
CA LYS A 433 -18.78 -15.34 2.26
C LYS A 433 -19.81 -15.82 1.24
N GLY A 434 -20.70 -16.72 1.63
CA GLY A 434 -21.83 -17.22 0.83
C GLY A 434 -21.47 -18.15 -0.34
N ILE A 435 -20.32 -18.85 -0.28
CA ILE A 435 -19.92 -19.81 -1.31
C ILE A 435 -19.18 -21.00 -0.69
N ALA A 436 -19.37 -22.21 -1.25
CA ALA A 436 -18.69 -23.41 -0.80
C ALA A 436 -17.28 -23.53 -1.42
N PRO A 437 -16.28 -24.11 -0.71
CA PRO A 437 -14.92 -24.28 -1.26
C PRO A 437 -14.87 -25.00 -2.61
N ASP A 438 -15.69 -26.03 -2.82
CA ASP A 438 -15.73 -26.79 -4.07
C ASP A 438 -16.23 -25.94 -5.26
N ASP A 439 -17.14 -25.01 -5.00
CA ASP A 439 -17.60 -24.05 -6.01
C ASP A 439 -16.48 -23.06 -6.34
N VAL A 440 -15.73 -22.58 -5.35
CA VAL A 440 -14.57 -21.73 -5.57
C VAL A 440 -13.52 -22.45 -6.43
N ALA A 441 -13.21 -23.72 -6.12
CA ALA A 441 -12.29 -24.52 -6.91
C ALA A 441 -12.76 -24.70 -8.36
N ARG A 442 -14.07 -24.91 -8.58
CA ARG A 442 -14.64 -24.99 -9.93
C ARG A 442 -14.51 -23.68 -10.69
N VAL A 443 -14.80 -22.55 -10.05
CA VAL A 443 -14.66 -21.21 -10.66
C VAL A 443 -13.22 -20.93 -11.05
N VAL A 444 -12.26 -21.22 -10.17
CA VAL A 444 -10.82 -21.07 -10.46
C VAL A 444 -10.42 -21.89 -11.68
N ARG A 445 -10.84 -23.17 -11.74
CA ARG A 445 -10.55 -24.03 -12.90
C ARG A 445 -11.21 -23.55 -14.18
N ASN A 446 -12.45 -23.05 -14.13
CA ASN A 446 -13.15 -22.53 -15.31
C ASN A 446 -12.45 -21.30 -15.89
N LEU A 447 -12.10 -20.33 -15.04
CA LEU A 447 -11.39 -19.11 -15.45
C LEU A 447 -10.01 -19.44 -16.02
N SER A 448 -9.26 -20.31 -15.34
CA SER A 448 -7.93 -20.75 -15.80
C SER A 448 -8.02 -21.49 -17.13
N ALA A 449 -8.96 -22.42 -17.28
CA ALA A 449 -9.17 -23.16 -18.53
C ALA A 449 -9.63 -22.27 -19.70
N ALA A 450 -10.32 -21.17 -19.41
CA ALA A 450 -10.68 -20.16 -20.41
C ALA A 450 -9.50 -19.28 -20.84
N GLY A 451 -8.38 -19.29 -20.09
CA GLY A 451 -7.16 -18.53 -20.38
C GLY A 451 -6.96 -17.26 -19.55
N ALA A 452 -7.78 -17.02 -18.53
CA ALA A 452 -7.57 -15.89 -17.61
C ALA A 452 -6.45 -16.20 -16.60
N ALA A 453 -5.67 -15.18 -16.24
CA ALA A 453 -4.78 -15.27 -15.09
C ALA A 453 -5.57 -15.17 -13.79
N VAL A 454 -5.61 -16.25 -13.00
CA VAL A 454 -6.40 -16.33 -11.78
C VAL A 454 -5.51 -16.13 -10.56
N GLU A 455 -5.87 -15.16 -9.73
CA GLU A 455 -5.12 -14.83 -8.52
C GLU A 455 -5.96 -15.11 -7.26
N ALA A 456 -5.45 -15.89 -6.31
CA ALA A 456 -6.18 -16.20 -5.08
C ALA A 456 -5.81 -15.25 -3.93
N MET A 457 -6.80 -14.51 -3.41
CA MET A 457 -6.66 -13.73 -2.18
C MET A 457 -7.19 -14.52 -0.99
N CYS A 458 -6.28 -14.92 -0.11
CA CYS A 458 -6.59 -15.65 1.11
C CYS A 458 -6.00 -14.93 2.33
N PHE A 459 -6.49 -15.25 3.52
CA PHE A 459 -5.84 -14.89 4.77
C PHE A 459 -5.94 -16.02 5.80
N SER A 460 -5.03 -15.98 6.78
CA SER A 460 -5.09 -16.78 7.99
C SER A 460 -5.46 -15.92 9.19
N ASP A 461 -5.71 -16.56 10.32
CA ASP A 461 -5.84 -15.93 11.63
C ASP A 461 -7.15 -15.15 11.84
N PHE A 462 -8.21 -15.54 11.11
CA PHE A 462 -9.57 -15.13 11.47
C PHE A 462 -9.89 -15.55 12.91
N PRO A 463 -10.65 -14.75 13.70
CA PRO A 463 -11.03 -15.13 15.04
C PRO A 463 -11.66 -16.52 15.06
N THR A 464 -11.17 -17.36 15.97
CA THR A 464 -11.54 -18.76 16.12
C THR A 464 -11.06 -19.73 15.03
N GLU A 465 -10.26 -19.35 14.04
CA GLU A 465 -9.68 -20.28 13.05
C GLU A 465 -8.63 -21.21 13.68
N THR A 466 -8.79 -22.53 13.52
CA THR A 466 -7.82 -23.53 13.99
C THR A 466 -6.61 -23.65 13.04
N TYR A 467 -5.54 -24.29 13.51
CA TYR A 467 -4.40 -24.62 12.63
C TYR A 467 -4.83 -25.48 11.44
N ASP A 468 -5.68 -26.50 11.66
CA ASP A 468 -6.10 -27.40 10.59
C ASP A 468 -6.94 -26.69 9.53
N GLU A 469 -7.78 -25.74 9.94
CA GLU A 469 -8.56 -24.90 9.01
C GLU A 469 -7.67 -23.95 8.21
N ALA A 470 -6.68 -23.32 8.85
CA ALA A 470 -5.69 -22.52 8.12
C ALA A 470 -4.91 -23.37 7.10
N MET A 471 -4.55 -24.61 7.48
CA MET A 471 -3.89 -25.56 6.59
C MET A 471 -4.80 -26.06 5.46
N GLN A 472 -6.13 -26.09 5.62
CA GLN A 472 -7.05 -26.36 4.51
C GLN A 472 -6.91 -25.30 3.42
N THR A 473 -6.80 -24.01 3.78
CA THR A 473 -6.57 -22.92 2.82
C THR A 473 -5.23 -23.06 2.09
N VAL A 474 -4.17 -23.46 2.80
CA VAL A 474 -2.86 -23.72 2.18
C VAL A 474 -2.93 -24.89 1.21
N ARG A 475 -3.57 -26.01 1.60
CA ARG A 475 -3.77 -27.18 0.74
C ARG A 475 -4.64 -26.87 -0.48
N PHE A 476 -5.70 -26.08 -0.31
CA PHE A 476 -6.55 -25.62 -1.40
C PHE A 476 -5.75 -24.88 -2.48
N CYS A 477 -4.84 -23.99 -2.08
CA CYS A 477 -3.96 -23.31 -3.02
C CYS A 477 -2.95 -24.27 -3.68
N ALA A 478 -2.47 -25.27 -2.94
CA ALA A 478 -1.59 -26.32 -3.49
C ALA A 478 -2.31 -27.21 -4.51
N ASP A 479 -3.54 -27.63 -4.22
CA ASP A 479 -4.36 -28.49 -5.09
C ASP A 479 -4.79 -27.77 -6.38
N LEU A 480 -4.78 -26.43 -6.37
CA LEU A 480 -5.05 -25.58 -7.52
C LEU A 480 -3.79 -24.95 -8.13
N HIS A 481 -2.61 -25.48 -7.82
CA HIS A 481 -1.31 -24.94 -8.27
C HIS A 481 -1.31 -24.56 -9.76
N ASP A 482 -1.72 -25.50 -10.62
CA ASP A 482 -1.69 -25.30 -12.08
C ASP A 482 -2.78 -24.33 -12.58
N SER A 483 -3.85 -24.15 -11.81
CA SER A 483 -4.94 -23.22 -12.12
C SER A 483 -4.75 -21.82 -11.54
N LEU A 484 -3.76 -21.61 -10.66
CA LEU A 484 -3.49 -20.32 -10.01
C LEU A 484 -2.22 -19.66 -10.56
N SER A 485 -2.39 -18.49 -11.17
CA SER A 485 -1.29 -17.64 -11.63
C SER A 485 -0.49 -17.07 -10.47
N LEU A 486 -1.19 -16.58 -9.44
CA LEU A 486 -0.61 -16.07 -8.19
C LEU A 486 -1.54 -16.34 -7.00
N PHE A 487 -1.01 -16.23 -5.79
CA PHE A 487 -1.82 -16.23 -4.58
C PHE A 487 -1.15 -15.42 -3.46
N ILE A 488 -1.95 -15.05 -2.46
CA ILE A 488 -1.47 -14.51 -1.18
C ILE A 488 -2.17 -15.20 -0.02
N VAL A 489 -1.44 -15.36 1.10
CA VAL A 489 -2.03 -15.70 2.39
C VAL A 489 -1.65 -14.62 3.40
N GLY A 490 -2.51 -13.61 3.52
CA GLY A 490 -2.38 -12.54 4.50
C GLY A 490 -2.60 -13.01 5.94
N ARG A 491 -2.45 -12.09 6.90
CA ARG A 491 -2.98 -12.27 8.27
C ARG A 491 -4.19 -11.38 8.43
N PHE A 492 -5.24 -11.90 9.04
CA PHE A 492 -6.43 -11.13 9.38
C PHE A 492 -6.06 -10.00 10.35
N ASP A 493 -6.60 -8.81 10.09
CA ASP A 493 -6.57 -7.69 11.01
C ASP A 493 -7.98 -7.15 11.22
N LEU A 494 -8.29 -6.80 12.46
CA LEU A 494 -9.58 -6.28 12.83
C LEU A 494 -9.69 -4.79 12.46
N THR A 495 -10.68 -4.45 11.63
CA THR A 495 -10.97 -3.06 11.24
C THR A 495 -12.23 -2.57 11.96
N HIS A 496 -12.24 -1.34 12.47
CA HIS A 496 -13.31 -0.85 13.36
C HIS A 496 -14.72 -0.94 12.78
N GLY A 497 -14.93 -0.66 11.49
CA GLY A 497 -16.27 -0.71 10.89
C GLY A 497 -16.70 -2.12 10.47
N SER A 498 -15.86 -3.14 10.64
CA SER A 498 -16.24 -4.53 10.32
C SER A 498 -17.30 -5.05 11.28
N LEU A 499 -18.18 -5.94 10.81
CA LEU A 499 -19.17 -6.59 11.67
C LEU A 499 -18.49 -7.42 12.78
N VAL A 500 -17.29 -7.96 12.53
CA VAL A 500 -16.47 -8.61 13.55
C VAL A 500 -16.13 -7.64 14.70
N ALA A 501 -15.77 -6.40 14.40
CA ALA A 501 -15.47 -5.39 15.41
C ALA A 501 -16.73 -4.85 16.11
N GLN A 502 -17.84 -4.76 15.39
CA GLN A 502 -19.11 -4.27 15.93
C GLN A 502 -19.83 -5.31 16.81
N ARG A 503 -19.63 -6.60 16.54
CA ARG A 503 -20.29 -7.72 17.24
C ARG A 503 -19.30 -8.79 17.69
N PRO A 504 -18.26 -8.43 18.46
CA PRO A 504 -17.11 -9.31 18.73
C PRO A 504 -17.50 -10.64 19.42
N GLY A 505 -18.54 -10.61 20.26
CA GLY A 505 -19.02 -11.81 20.95
C GLY A 505 -19.51 -12.93 20.02
N GLU A 506 -20.05 -12.59 18.85
CA GLU A 506 -20.52 -13.56 17.84
C GLU A 506 -19.35 -14.31 17.17
N PHE A 507 -18.15 -13.72 17.19
CA PHE A 507 -16.95 -14.26 16.54
C PHE A 507 -15.95 -14.85 17.54
N GLY A 508 -16.40 -15.14 18.77
CA GLY A 508 -15.54 -15.72 19.80
C GLY A 508 -14.45 -14.77 20.31
N ILE A 509 -14.58 -13.47 20.08
CA ILE A 509 -13.71 -12.45 20.65
C ILE A 509 -14.17 -12.18 22.09
N LYS A 510 -13.23 -12.26 23.04
CA LYS A 510 -13.45 -11.95 24.46
C LYS A 510 -13.44 -10.45 24.68
N GLU A 511 -12.51 -9.78 24.02
CA GLU A 511 -12.20 -8.39 24.27
C GLU A 511 -11.64 -7.74 23.00
N VAL A 512 -12.03 -6.48 22.78
CA VAL A 512 -11.46 -5.58 21.78
C VAL A 512 -10.96 -4.35 22.53
N TRP A 513 -9.75 -3.88 22.23
CA TRP A 513 -9.21 -2.68 22.85
C TRP A 513 -8.48 -1.78 21.85
N GLN A 514 -8.41 -0.51 22.21
CA GLN A 514 -7.48 0.46 21.66
C GLN A 514 -6.41 0.74 22.73
N VAL A 515 -5.28 1.30 22.33
CA VAL A 515 -4.19 1.63 23.25
C VAL A 515 -4.29 3.08 23.71
N GLU A 516 -4.10 3.34 25.00
CA GLU A 516 -3.95 4.69 25.54
C GLU A 516 -2.75 5.38 24.86
N GLY A 517 -2.88 6.65 24.49
CA GLY A 517 -1.85 7.40 23.76
C GLY A 517 -1.98 7.35 22.23
N ASP A 518 -2.88 6.52 21.70
CA ASP A 518 -3.32 6.59 20.30
C ASP A 518 -4.51 7.55 20.14
N GLU A 519 -4.22 8.85 20.06
CA GLU A 519 -5.24 9.88 19.93
C GLU A 519 -6.03 9.79 18.62
N LEU A 520 -5.42 9.24 17.55
CA LEU A 520 -6.07 9.07 16.24
C LEU A 520 -6.89 7.78 16.15
N GLY A 521 -6.81 6.89 17.14
CA GLY A 521 -7.60 5.65 17.20
C GLY A 521 -7.34 4.71 16.02
N THR A 522 -6.14 4.75 15.43
CA THR A 522 -5.81 3.96 14.23
C THR A 522 -5.52 2.49 14.55
N GLY A 523 -5.26 2.14 15.82
CA GLY A 523 -5.02 0.76 16.26
C GLY A 523 -6.27 0.12 16.89
N LEU A 524 -6.58 -1.12 16.50
CA LEU A 524 -7.64 -1.94 17.08
C LEU A 524 -7.15 -3.38 17.26
N PHE A 525 -7.11 -3.81 18.51
CA PHE A 525 -6.57 -5.10 18.92
C PHE A 525 -7.67 -5.96 19.55
N PHE A 526 -7.49 -7.27 19.56
CA PHE A 526 -8.47 -8.19 20.11
C PHE A 526 -7.83 -9.43 20.75
N ALA A 527 -8.57 -10.05 21.65
CA ALA A 527 -8.23 -11.31 22.29
C ALA A 527 -9.39 -12.30 22.15
N GLU A 528 -9.08 -13.55 21.78
CA GLU A 528 -10.07 -14.61 21.64
C GLU A 528 -10.52 -15.17 23.01
N ARG A 529 -11.75 -15.69 23.09
CA ARG A 529 -12.26 -16.43 24.26
C ARG A 529 -11.54 -17.75 24.47
N ARG A 530 -11.21 -18.42 23.37
CA ARG A 530 -10.41 -19.63 23.37
C ARG A 530 -8.92 -19.27 23.30
N ARG A 531 -8.07 -20.23 23.64
CA ARG A 531 -6.62 -20.08 23.46
C ARG A 531 -6.30 -19.89 21.97
N ALA A 532 -5.49 -18.88 21.66
CA ALA A 532 -4.96 -18.66 20.32
C ALA A 532 -4.16 -19.89 19.83
N LYS A 533 -3.92 -19.98 18.51
CA LYS A 533 -3.06 -21.02 17.91
C LYS A 533 -1.74 -21.08 18.68
N HIS A 534 -1.25 -22.29 18.99
CA HIS A 534 0.01 -22.44 19.71
C HIS A 534 1.16 -21.84 18.85
N PRO A 535 2.17 -21.15 19.42
CA PRO A 535 3.26 -20.55 18.64
C PRO A 535 3.97 -21.52 17.68
N LYS A 536 4.05 -22.80 18.09
CA LYS A 536 4.56 -23.90 17.23
C LYS A 536 3.69 -24.15 15.99
N ASP A 537 2.37 -24.09 16.13
CA ASP A 537 1.44 -24.27 15.00
C ASP A 537 1.48 -23.06 14.06
N GLN A 538 1.58 -21.85 14.61
CA GLN A 538 1.82 -20.65 13.79
C GLN A 538 3.11 -20.77 12.99
N SER A 539 4.19 -21.26 13.62
CA SER A 539 5.47 -21.49 12.96
C SER A 539 5.37 -22.55 11.85
N ARG A 540 4.63 -23.64 12.08
CA ARG A 540 4.37 -24.68 11.06
C ARG A 540 3.57 -24.14 9.88
N LEU A 541 2.55 -23.31 10.14
CA LEU A 541 1.77 -22.64 9.10
C LEU A 541 2.66 -21.68 8.27
N ASP A 542 3.51 -20.88 8.94
CA ASP A 542 4.47 -19.99 8.28
C ASP A 542 5.45 -20.76 7.38
N VAL A 543 5.88 -21.96 7.80
CA VAL A 543 6.73 -22.85 6.99
C VAL A 543 5.95 -23.39 5.79
N ALA A 544 4.75 -23.91 5.98
CA ALA A 544 3.93 -24.46 4.91
C ALA A 544 3.59 -23.42 3.83
N ILE A 545 3.25 -22.19 4.23
CA ILE A 545 3.04 -21.08 3.28
C ILE A 545 4.32 -20.80 2.48
N ARG A 546 5.49 -20.80 3.14
CA ARG A 546 6.78 -20.56 2.47
C ARG A 546 7.13 -21.66 1.49
N GLU A 547 6.89 -22.92 1.85
CA GLU A 547 7.09 -24.08 0.97
C GLU A 547 6.17 -23.98 -0.24
N LEU A 548 4.88 -23.71 -0.05
CA LEU A 548 3.96 -23.47 -1.16
C LEU A 548 4.42 -22.31 -2.05
N SER A 549 4.76 -21.17 -1.46
CA SER A 549 5.22 -19.99 -2.20
C SER A 549 6.51 -20.22 -3.00
N SER A 550 7.27 -21.28 -2.74
CA SER A 550 8.47 -21.60 -3.53
C SER A 550 8.15 -22.06 -4.97
N GLY A 551 6.90 -22.48 -5.23
CA GLY A 551 6.41 -22.80 -6.58
C GLY A 551 6.16 -21.58 -7.47
N TRP A 552 6.27 -20.36 -6.94
CA TRP A 552 6.03 -19.12 -7.68
C TRP A 552 7.14 -18.09 -7.43
N ARG A 553 7.36 -17.23 -8.42
CA ARG A 553 8.11 -15.97 -8.28
C ARG A 553 7.22 -14.90 -7.65
N LEU A 554 6.99 -15.02 -6.34
CA LEU A 554 6.23 -14.01 -5.59
C LEU A 554 7.12 -12.80 -5.24
N ARG A 555 6.59 -11.59 -5.47
CA ARG A 555 7.19 -10.32 -5.07
C ARG A 555 6.26 -9.52 -4.16
N ARG A 556 6.81 -8.46 -3.55
CA ARG A 556 5.99 -7.48 -2.83
C ARG A 556 5.35 -6.53 -3.85
N TYR A 557 4.16 -6.04 -3.51
CA TYR A 557 3.51 -4.98 -4.25
C TYR A 557 4.44 -3.75 -4.37
N PRO A 558 4.55 -3.07 -5.53
CA PRO A 558 3.73 -3.22 -6.76
C PRO A 558 4.42 -4.03 -7.88
N TRP A 559 5.40 -4.87 -7.58
CA TRP A 559 6.20 -5.53 -8.62
C TRP A 559 5.47 -6.72 -9.28
N ALA A 560 5.91 -7.08 -10.49
CA ALA A 560 5.49 -8.28 -11.20
C ALA A 560 5.66 -9.52 -10.31
N GLY A 561 4.59 -10.28 -10.13
CA GLY A 561 4.51 -11.38 -9.16
C GLY A 561 3.88 -10.98 -7.83
N ALA A 562 3.26 -9.79 -7.77
CA ALA A 562 2.30 -9.39 -6.74
C ALA A 562 0.91 -9.18 -7.36
N LEU A 563 -0.13 -9.44 -6.58
CA LEU A 563 -1.52 -9.43 -7.07
C LEU A 563 -2.01 -8.04 -7.43
N SER A 564 -2.90 -7.98 -8.42
CA SER A 564 -3.59 -6.77 -8.85
C SER A 564 -2.65 -5.57 -9.09
N THR A 565 -1.46 -5.83 -9.66
CA THR A 565 -0.49 -4.78 -10.03
C THR A 565 -0.44 -4.55 -11.53
N ALA A 566 -0.12 -3.32 -11.93
CA ALA A 566 0.11 -2.98 -13.33
C ALA A 566 1.19 -3.88 -13.95
N HIS A 567 2.30 -4.08 -13.24
CA HIS A 567 3.40 -4.91 -13.72
C HIS A 567 2.98 -6.38 -13.93
N THR A 568 2.27 -6.98 -12.98
CA THR A 568 1.78 -8.35 -13.12
C THR A 568 0.89 -8.52 -14.34
N MET A 569 -0.03 -7.57 -14.58
CA MET A 569 -0.89 -7.58 -15.78
C MET A 569 -0.07 -7.48 -17.07
N LEU A 570 0.90 -6.56 -17.14
CA LEU A 570 1.79 -6.43 -18.30
C LEU A 570 2.54 -7.73 -18.59
N TRP A 571 3.01 -8.41 -17.54
CA TRP A 571 3.69 -9.69 -17.66
C TRP A 571 2.77 -10.81 -18.16
N TYR A 572 1.51 -10.87 -17.72
CA TYR A 572 0.53 -11.82 -18.27
C TYR A 572 0.27 -11.58 -19.76
N VAL A 573 0.20 -10.32 -20.20
CA VAL A 573 0.02 -9.99 -21.62
C VAL A 573 1.17 -10.51 -22.47
N CYS A 574 2.41 -10.39 -21.98
CA CYS A 574 3.60 -10.77 -22.73
C CYS A 574 3.90 -12.28 -22.67
N HIS A 575 3.73 -12.89 -21.50
CA HIS A 575 4.27 -14.22 -21.19
C HIS A 575 3.22 -15.26 -20.80
N GLY A 576 1.94 -14.87 -20.71
CA GLY A 576 0.85 -15.77 -20.31
C GLY A 576 0.63 -15.85 -18.80
N PRO A 577 -0.51 -16.46 -18.38
CA PRO A 577 -0.93 -16.55 -16.98
C PRO A 577 -0.01 -17.39 -16.08
N GLU A 578 0.81 -18.27 -16.64
CA GLU A 578 1.71 -19.20 -15.95
C GLU A 578 3.07 -18.60 -15.60
N VAL A 579 3.41 -17.41 -16.14
CA VAL A 579 4.77 -16.86 -16.11
C VAL A 579 5.43 -16.85 -14.73
N PHE A 580 4.69 -16.54 -13.67
CA PHE A 580 5.29 -16.49 -12.33
C PHE A 580 5.53 -17.87 -11.72
N ARG A 581 4.87 -18.93 -12.18
CA ARG A 581 5.25 -20.32 -11.83
C ARG A 581 6.55 -20.71 -12.53
N ASP A 582 6.64 -20.42 -13.82
CA ASP A 582 7.82 -20.74 -14.63
C ASP A 582 9.07 -20.03 -14.09
N LEU A 583 8.92 -18.78 -13.68
CA LEU A 583 9.99 -18.00 -13.06
C LEU A 583 10.33 -18.45 -11.65
N GLY A 584 9.50 -19.25 -10.96
CA GLY A 584 9.69 -19.64 -9.55
C GLY A 584 11.04 -20.33 -9.29
N ALA A 585 11.51 -21.13 -10.26
CA ALA A 585 12.74 -21.91 -10.16
C ALA A 585 14.04 -21.09 -10.30
N LEU A 586 13.98 -19.85 -10.84
CA LEU A 586 15.20 -19.07 -11.09
C LEU A 586 15.87 -18.60 -9.77
N PRO A 587 17.19 -18.34 -9.76
CA PRO A 587 17.82 -17.71 -8.60
C PRO A 587 17.33 -16.27 -8.44
N ARG A 588 17.34 -15.75 -7.20
CA ARG A 588 17.07 -14.32 -6.97
C ARG A 588 18.29 -13.48 -7.36
N THR A 589 18.06 -12.49 -8.21
CA THR A 589 19.08 -11.52 -8.62
C THR A 589 19.24 -10.43 -7.56
N GLY A 590 20.47 -10.20 -7.10
CA GLY A 590 20.83 -9.07 -6.24
C GLY A 590 21.03 -7.79 -7.05
N VAL A 591 21.50 -6.72 -6.40
CA VAL A 591 21.85 -5.48 -7.12
C VAL A 591 23.01 -5.75 -8.11
N PRO A 592 22.82 -5.51 -9.42
CA PRO A 592 23.86 -5.75 -10.42
C PRO A 592 25.15 -4.98 -10.11
N GLY A 593 26.29 -5.66 -10.24
CA GLY A 593 27.60 -5.06 -9.98
C GLY A 593 27.92 -4.79 -8.50
N ALA A 594 27.06 -5.19 -7.54
CA ALA A 594 27.34 -5.05 -6.13
C ALA A 594 28.57 -5.88 -5.71
N ARG A 595 29.57 -5.20 -5.13
CA ARG A 595 30.81 -5.85 -4.66
C ARG A 595 30.83 -5.93 -3.13
N PRO A 596 31.30 -7.06 -2.56
CA PRO A 596 31.48 -7.17 -1.13
C PRO A 596 32.55 -6.19 -0.63
N ARG A 597 32.30 -5.60 0.54
CA ARG A 597 33.20 -4.68 1.23
C ARG A 597 33.47 -5.18 2.64
N THR A 598 34.61 -4.79 3.21
CA THR A 598 34.96 -5.12 4.58
C THR A 598 35.35 -3.86 5.34
N LYS A 599 34.76 -3.65 6.51
CA LYS A 599 35.09 -2.52 7.41
C LYS A 599 35.23 -3.03 8.85
N PRO A 600 36.11 -2.40 9.66
CA PRO A 600 36.07 -2.59 11.10
C PRO A 600 34.80 -1.97 11.69
N ALA A 601 34.40 -2.48 12.84
CA ALA A 601 33.32 -1.96 13.67
C ALA A 601 33.76 -2.05 15.13
N ARG A 602 33.46 -1.03 15.94
CA ARG A 602 33.76 -1.03 17.38
C ARG A 602 32.84 -1.97 18.15
N PHE A 603 31.64 -2.22 17.64
CA PHE A 603 30.62 -3.03 18.28
C PHE A 603 30.32 -4.31 17.49
N ASP A 604 29.68 -5.28 18.16
CA ASP A 604 29.29 -6.56 17.58
C ASP A 604 28.04 -6.39 16.69
N VAL A 605 28.23 -6.10 15.40
CA VAL A 605 27.15 -5.75 14.47
C VAL A 605 26.07 -6.84 14.39
N VAL A 606 26.48 -8.11 14.32
CA VAL A 606 25.54 -9.23 14.15
C VAL A 606 24.74 -9.45 15.43
N ARG A 607 25.43 -9.49 16.57
CA ARG A 607 24.75 -9.66 17.86
C ARG A 607 23.82 -8.50 18.17
N ILE A 608 24.21 -7.27 17.84
CA ILE A 608 23.36 -6.10 18.01
C ILE A 608 22.09 -6.28 17.18
N ALA A 609 22.20 -6.55 15.88
CA ALA A 609 21.05 -6.69 14.99
C ALA A 609 20.05 -7.76 15.47
N GLU A 610 20.53 -8.94 15.89
CA GLU A 610 19.67 -10.02 16.39
C GLU A 610 19.02 -9.66 17.74
N SER A 611 19.79 -9.15 18.70
CA SER A 611 19.30 -8.90 20.06
C SER A 611 18.47 -7.63 20.22
N SER A 612 18.74 -6.58 19.44
CA SER A 612 17.96 -5.34 19.50
C SER A 612 16.58 -5.55 18.88
N ALA A 613 16.47 -6.32 17.79
CA ALA A 613 15.19 -6.61 17.17
C ALA A 613 14.27 -7.43 18.09
N ALA A 614 14.81 -8.45 18.77
CA ALA A 614 14.04 -9.26 19.73
C ALA A 614 13.53 -8.42 20.92
N ARG A 615 14.40 -7.61 21.53
CA ARG A 615 14.03 -6.72 22.64
C ARG A 615 13.03 -5.64 22.23
N GLU A 616 13.15 -5.12 21.01
CA GLU A 616 12.18 -4.16 20.49
C GLU A 616 10.80 -4.78 20.36
N ALA A 617 10.71 -6.00 19.83
CA ALA A 617 9.44 -6.74 19.76
C ALA A 617 8.84 -6.97 21.16
N GLU A 618 9.66 -7.30 22.16
CA GLU A 618 9.20 -7.46 23.55
C GLU A 618 8.67 -6.14 24.15
N ILE A 619 9.31 -5.01 23.88
CA ILE A 619 8.81 -3.69 24.31
C ILE A 619 7.43 -3.42 23.72
N TRP A 620 7.27 -3.57 22.41
CA TRP A 620 5.99 -3.29 21.75
C TRP A 620 4.90 -4.29 22.13
N GLU A 621 5.23 -5.57 22.31
CA GLU A 621 4.29 -6.57 22.82
C GLU A 621 3.74 -6.13 24.19
N ARG A 622 4.64 -5.73 25.11
CA ARG A 622 4.24 -5.22 26.41
C ARG A 622 3.39 -3.95 26.32
N LEU A 623 3.84 -2.93 25.59
CA LEU A 623 3.12 -1.65 25.49
C LEU A 623 1.72 -1.81 24.89
N VAL A 624 1.56 -2.69 23.89
CA VAL A 624 0.29 -2.87 23.16
C VAL A 624 -0.65 -3.85 23.85
N HIS A 625 -0.13 -4.99 24.33
CA HIS A 625 -0.94 -6.10 24.81
C HIS A 625 -1.04 -6.19 26.34
N GLU A 626 -0.01 -5.79 27.08
CA GLU A 626 0.02 -5.85 28.54
C GLU A 626 -0.39 -4.51 29.16
N ASP A 627 0.40 -3.46 28.93
CA ASP A 627 0.20 -2.13 29.50
C ASP A 627 -0.93 -1.37 28.79
N ARG A 628 -1.23 -1.74 27.53
CA ARG A 628 -2.22 -1.11 26.64
C ARG A 628 -2.07 0.41 26.57
N ARG A 629 -0.84 0.88 26.64
CA ARG A 629 -0.46 2.29 26.70
C ARG A 629 0.79 2.47 25.87
N VAL A 630 0.70 3.33 24.86
CA VAL A 630 1.78 3.68 23.96
C VAL A 630 2.14 5.15 24.13
N GLY A 631 3.40 5.47 23.89
CA GLY A 631 3.89 6.83 24.01
C GLY A 631 5.39 6.86 24.13
N ARG A 632 5.97 8.01 23.77
CA ARG A 632 7.42 8.18 23.76
C ARG A 632 8.05 8.01 25.15
N GLU A 633 7.40 8.53 26.18
CA GLU A 633 7.90 8.49 27.56
C GLU A 633 7.90 7.07 28.13
N VAL A 634 6.79 6.34 27.98
CA VAL A 634 6.67 4.95 28.43
C VAL A 634 7.61 4.02 27.66
N TYR A 635 7.78 4.23 26.35
CA TYR A 635 8.76 3.51 25.56
C TYR A 635 10.19 3.81 26.03
N ALA A 636 10.53 5.08 26.24
CA ALA A 636 11.87 5.48 26.66
C ALA A 636 12.25 4.85 28.00
N ALA A 637 11.33 4.80 28.97
CA ALA A 637 11.56 4.15 30.26
C ALA A 637 11.92 2.65 30.12
N LEU A 638 11.21 1.92 29.25
CA LEU A 638 11.50 0.51 28.98
C LEU A 638 12.81 0.33 28.21
N ALA A 639 13.04 1.14 27.18
CA ALA A 639 14.24 1.09 26.34
C ALA A 639 15.51 1.44 27.12
N ASP A 640 15.44 2.41 28.05
CA ASP A 640 16.57 2.84 28.88
C ASP A 640 16.91 1.82 29.99
N ALA A 641 15.95 1.00 30.40
CA ALA A 641 16.18 -0.11 31.33
C ALA A 641 16.92 -1.30 30.69
N LEU A 642 16.94 -1.38 29.35
CA LEU A 642 17.61 -2.47 28.64
C LEU A 642 19.15 -2.33 28.69
N PRO A 643 19.89 -3.46 28.64
CA PRO A 643 21.34 -3.44 28.69
C PRO A 643 21.97 -2.62 27.56
N ARG A 644 22.88 -1.73 27.93
CA ARG A 644 23.78 -1.04 27.00
C ARG A 644 24.80 -2.03 26.44
N VAL A 645 25.20 -1.82 25.18
CA VAL A 645 26.22 -2.66 24.53
C VAL A 645 27.58 -1.97 24.58
N ASN A 646 28.54 -2.65 25.19
CA ASN A 646 29.94 -2.23 25.25
C ASN A 646 30.70 -2.61 23.96
N PRO A 647 31.81 -1.91 23.65
CA PRO A 647 32.67 -2.20 22.51
C PRO A 647 33.13 -3.66 22.47
N ARG A 648 32.97 -4.27 21.31
CA ARG A 648 33.53 -5.57 20.95
C ARG A 648 33.97 -5.49 19.50
N GLN A 649 35.25 -5.17 19.31
CA GLN A 649 35.79 -4.88 18.00
C GLN A 649 35.70 -6.10 17.08
N GLY A 650 35.33 -5.86 15.83
CA GLY A 650 35.27 -6.88 14.81
C GLY A 650 35.48 -6.30 13.42
N ARG A 651 35.68 -7.19 12.43
CA ARG A 651 35.66 -6.83 11.01
C ARG A 651 34.48 -7.52 10.36
N TYR A 652 33.70 -6.76 9.61
CA TYR A 652 32.46 -7.25 9.00
C TYR A 652 32.52 -7.09 7.50
N ARG A 653 32.13 -8.15 6.80
CA ARG A 653 31.89 -8.18 5.36
C ARG A 653 30.42 -7.87 5.10
N PHE A 654 30.14 -6.98 4.16
CA PHE A 654 28.78 -6.61 3.77
C PHE A 654 28.71 -6.39 2.26
N VAL A 655 27.54 -6.65 1.68
CA VAL A 655 27.23 -6.46 0.26
C VAL A 655 25.74 -6.13 0.15
N SER A 656 25.33 -5.44 -0.92
CA SER A 656 23.93 -5.09 -1.14
C SER A 656 23.01 -6.31 -1.04
N GLY A 657 21.83 -6.13 -0.45
CA GLY A 657 20.79 -7.15 -0.27
C GLY A 657 21.08 -8.24 0.78
N ASN A 658 22.23 -8.21 1.46
CA ASN A 658 22.62 -9.21 2.45
C ASN A 658 22.96 -8.55 3.79
N ASP A 659 22.68 -9.25 4.89
CA ASP A 659 23.07 -8.77 6.20
C ASP A 659 24.59 -8.82 6.39
N PRO A 660 25.18 -7.89 7.16
CA PRO A 660 26.60 -7.94 7.49
C PRO A 660 26.98 -9.23 8.21
N VAL A 661 28.13 -9.81 7.87
CA VAL A 661 28.66 -11.04 8.50
C VAL A 661 30.10 -10.83 8.97
N PRO A 662 30.59 -11.57 9.99
CA PRO A 662 31.98 -11.47 10.43
C PRO A 662 32.93 -11.89 9.30
N ALA A 663 34.02 -11.15 9.11
CA ALA A 663 34.99 -11.39 8.03
C ALA A 663 35.71 -12.74 8.13
N THR A 664 35.69 -13.39 9.30
CA THR A 664 36.32 -14.69 9.57
C THR A 664 35.45 -15.91 9.23
N ARG A 665 34.16 -15.72 8.89
CA ARG A 665 33.27 -16.82 8.50
C ARG A 665 33.33 -17.08 6.98
N PRO A 666 33.40 -18.35 6.52
CA PRO A 666 33.21 -18.67 5.11
C PRO A 666 31.81 -18.22 4.65
N ALA A 667 31.71 -17.81 3.39
CA ALA A 667 30.51 -17.20 2.81
C ALA A 667 29.35 -18.20 2.75
N SER A 668 28.54 -18.27 3.80
CA SER A 668 27.15 -18.70 3.67
C SER A 668 26.31 -17.42 3.57
N PRO A 669 25.75 -17.09 2.40
CA PRO A 669 24.86 -15.96 2.27
C PRO A 669 23.58 -16.27 3.07
N ARG A 670 23.44 -15.66 4.26
CA ARG A 670 22.12 -15.49 4.85
C ARG A 670 21.43 -14.40 4.05
N VAL A 671 20.76 -14.80 2.98
CA VAL A 671 19.81 -13.94 2.28
C VAL A 671 18.71 -13.59 3.28
N ARG A 672 18.33 -12.31 3.36
CA ARG A 672 17.22 -11.89 4.23
C ARG A 672 15.99 -12.75 3.91
N PRO A 673 15.29 -13.29 4.92
CA PRO A 673 14.09 -14.07 4.68
C PRO A 673 13.10 -13.24 3.86
N SER A 674 12.73 -13.71 2.67
CA SER A 674 11.63 -13.10 1.95
C SER A 674 10.33 -13.59 2.58
N HIS A 675 9.52 -12.66 3.09
CA HIS A 675 8.11 -12.96 3.43
C HIS A 675 7.23 -13.04 2.17
N SER A 676 7.80 -13.37 1.00
CA SER A 676 7.06 -13.52 -0.26
C SER A 676 6.01 -14.63 -0.09
N GLY A 677 4.74 -14.31 -0.32
CA GLY A 677 3.59 -15.16 -0.03
C GLY A 677 2.73 -14.71 1.16
N ARG A 678 3.31 -13.97 2.11
CA ARG A 678 2.55 -13.25 3.15
C ARG A 678 2.43 -11.78 2.78
N ARG A 679 1.20 -11.31 2.59
CA ARG A 679 0.91 -9.87 2.43
C ARG A 679 1.12 -9.18 3.78
N GLN A 680 1.88 -8.07 3.80
CA GLN A 680 1.87 -7.18 4.97
C GLN A 680 0.47 -6.57 5.08
N SER A 681 -0.08 -6.52 6.29
CA SER A 681 -1.39 -5.93 6.48
C SER A 681 -1.40 -4.47 6.02
N HIS A 682 -2.47 -4.09 5.33
CA HIS A 682 -2.76 -2.70 4.99
C HIS A 682 -3.73 -2.07 5.99
N ALA A 683 -4.11 -2.79 7.06
CA ALA A 683 -4.90 -2.19 8.13
C ALA A 683 -4.08 -1.11 8.81
N ALA A 684 -4.75 -0.09 9.35
CA ALA A 684 -4.08 0.96 10.12
C ALA A 684 -3.32 0.39 11.34
N ASN A 685 -3.70 -0.80 11.84
CA ASN A 685 -2.93 -1.56 12.83
C ASN A 685 -1.48 -1.83 12.41
N ALA A 686 -1.21 -1.95 11.10
CA ALA A 686 0.12 -2.21 10.57
C ALA A 686 1.08 -1.03 10.70
N THR A 687 0.59 0.20 10.98
CA THR A 687 1.47 1.32 11.36
C THR A 687 1.96 1.23 12.81
N LYS A 688 1.46 0.25 13.57
CA LYS A 688 1.65 0.08 15.03
C LYS A 688 2.16 -1.30 15.43
N ARG A 689 2.49 -2.16 14.46
CA ARG A 689 3.04 -3.50 14.66
C ARG A 689 4.48 -3.58 14.16
#